data_AF-C0QAC6-F1
#
_entry.id   AF-C0QAC6-F1
#
_cell.length_a   1.000
_cell.length_b   1.000
_cell.length_c   1.000
_cell.angle_alpha   90.00
_cell.angle_beta   90.00
_cell.angle_gamma   90.00
#
_symmetry.space_group_name_H-M   'P 1'
#
loop_
_entity.id
_entity.type
_entity.pdbx_description
1 polymer ?
#
loop_
_entity_poly.entity_id
_entity_poly.type
_entity_poly.pdbx_seq_one_letter_code
_entity_poly.pdbx_strand_id
1 'polypeptide(L)'
;MIQMVLKGLKQLEIRPLPPMAPGSDEVLVDVLACAVCRTDAKMWEQGHRDLIFPRVLGHEMVVRDDQGRRYIVWPGKSCGTCHYCRAGRENLCDGMKITGFHHDGGFAHRAVLPLASLVPVSSDLDLYAACFAEPVGCVVNAFEKLPATPGKKILIYGGGTMGLITAIYAKHLGLIPFILEKNAAKIEKISPILKAEGLDCARETHESLFDIVINTCPDYIAFCQAITKVDKGGYISFFSGITKNESVETNLLNLVHYKEAVLAGAYGMKKSDIEKALPFLLSHGVSLNRLIEEVVVPERAPELLPQVLKGQTLKYILDFTGSHHFQPKKPAEKRDGASPCVIENSLSKSPLCTRIIQAVRPPRDMASQARAKMDDKSKPLGALGKLEALGIQMAVIQGSLHPEIKQKAILVFAGDHGVTEEGVSAFPKEVTGQMVDNFLNHGAAINVLCSRYEIEMKVVDMGVEKTFAPHPDLILAKVAPGTRNMALEPAMTAPQAVQALENGIRAFFSIHGKVPVQILGLGEMGIGNTTSASAIISAVTGISPAQAAGRGTGVDNKGLSHKTEVIQRVLDFHHLDPENGFDILRTLGGFELAGIAGATLAAASEGCAVVLDGVISTAAGLIAYLICPDIREYLISGHQSVEKAQEAALAYMGLEPVVDLGMRLGEGTGAALAIDLAETACRIMTEMASFDEAKISRSPS
;
A
#
# COMPACT_ATOMS: atom_id res chain seq x y z
N MET A 1 -16.05 -1.08 -22.93
CA MET A 1 -14.70 -1.44 -23.37
C MET A 1 -13.80 -0.23 -23.25
N ILE A 2 -12.66 -0.40 -22.58
CA ILE A 2 -11.68 0.65 -22.31
C ILE A 2 -10.27 0.25 -22.78
N GLN A 3 -9.38 1.24 -22.82
CA GLN A 3 -7.94 1.09 -22.93
C GLN A 3 -7.23 1.98 -21.90
N MET A 4 -6.03 1.57 -21.46
CA MET A 4 -5.17 2.38 -20.61
C MET A 4 -4.02 2.94 -21.44
N VAL A 5 -3.98 4.26 -21.60
CA VAL A 5 -3.03 4.94 -22.47
C VAL A 5 -1.99 5.65 -21.61
N LEU A 6 -0.75 5.24 -21.75
CA LEU A 6 0.40 5.93 -21.18
C LEU A 6 0.68 7.17 -22.05
N LYS A 7 0.41 8.36 -21.54
CA LYS A 7 0.64 9.63 -22.25
C LYS A 7 2.01 10.24 -22.02
N GLY A 8 2.60 9.88 -20.89
CA GLY A 8 3.90 10.34 -20.43
C GLY A 8 4.30 9.51 -19.21
N LEU A 9 5.47 9.78 -18.67
CA LEU A 9 5.96 9.11 -17.46
C LEU A 9 4.95 9.30 -16.32
N LYS A 10 4.60 8.21 -15.66
CA LYS A 10 3.64 8.13 -14.55
C LYS A 10 2.20 8.56 -14.89
N GLN A 11 1.88 8.76 -16.17
CA GLN A 11 0.58 9.26 -16.62
C GLN A 11 -0.14 8.18 -17.43
N LEU A 12 -0.64 7.15 -16.73
CA LEU A 12 -1.49 6.12 -17.33
C LEU A 12 -2.96 6.52 -17.18
N GLU A 13 -3.64 6.77 -18.30
CA GLU A 13 -5.02 7.27 -18.30
C GLU A 13 -5.98 6.22 -18.87
N ILE A 14 -7.08 5.95 -18.17
CA ILE A 14 -8.15 5.07 -18.64
C ILE A 14 -9.08 5.86 -19.56
N ARG A 15 -9.34 5.34 -20.75
CA ARG A 15 -10.18 5.99 -21.77
C ARG A 15 -11.06 4.99 -22.51
N PRO A 16 -12.18 5.44 -23.11
CA PRO A 16 -12.94 4.64 -24.05
C PRO A 16 -12.06 4.14 -25.20
N LEU A 17 -12.32 2.92 -25.64
CA LEU A 17 -11.62 2.31 -26.78
C LEU A 17 -12.00 3.05 -28.08
N PRO A 18 -11.03 3.55 -28.87
CA PRO A 18 -11.33 4.23 -30.13
C PRO A 18 -11.78 3.23 -31.20
N PRO A 19 -12.38 3.69 -32.31
CA PRO A 19 -12.54 2.86 -33.50
C PRO A 19 -11.17 2.35 -33.97
N MET A 20 -11.07 1.05 -34.22
CA MET A 20 -9.83 0.41 -34.68
C MET A 20 -10.09 -0.32 -35.99
N ALA A 21 -9.22 -0.11 -36.96
CA ALA A 21 -9.24 -0.78 -38.25
C ALA A 21 -7.89 -1.48 -38.45
N PRO A 22 -7.84 -2.81 -38.58
CA PRO A 22 -6.59 -3.51 -38.83
C PRO A 22 -6.08 -3.21 -40.25
N GLY A 23 -4.75 -3.11 -40.40
CA GLY A 23 -4.09 -3.12 -41.71
C GLY A 23 -4.16 -4.49 -42.40
N SER A 24 -3.57 -4.59 -43.61
CA SER A 24 -3.62 -5.82 -44.43
C SER A 24 -2.97 -7.05 -43.78
N ASP A 25 -1.98 -6.86 -42.91
CA ASP A 25 -1.25 -7.93 -42.21
C ASP A 25 -1.56 -7.96 -40.71
N GLU A 26 -2.64 -7.30 -40.30
CA GLU A 26 -3.05 -7.16 -38.91
C GLU A 26 -4.47 -7.69 -38.70
N VAL A 27 -4.79 -8.01 -37.46
CA VAL A 27 -6.09 -8.53 -37.06
C VAL A 27 -6.54 -7.82 -35.79
N LEU A 28 -7.82 -7.45 -35.78
CA LEU A 28 -8.49 -6.95 -34.59
C LEU A 28 -8.90 -8.14 -33.72
N VAL A 29 -8.46 -8.17 -32.47
CA VAL A 29 -8.75 -9.24 -31.52
C VAL A 29 -9.33 -8.69 -30.23
N ASP A 30 -10.14 -9.50 -29.55
CA ASP A 30 -10.52 -9.27 -28.16
C ASP A 30 -9.37 -9.73 -27.25
N VAL A 31 -8.94 -8.86 -26.33
CA VAL A 31 -8.00 -9.27 -25.29
C VAL A 31 -8.81 -9.96 -24.19
N LEU A 32 -8.40 -11.17 -23.80
CA LEU A 32 -9.05 -11.92 -22.74
C LEU A 32 -8.36 -11.67 -21.40
N ALA A 33 -7.03 -11.69 -21.38
CA ALA A 33 -6.23 -11.42 -20.21
C ALA A 33 -4.86 -10.83 -20.60
N CYS A 34 -4.29 -9.98 -19.75
CA CYS A 34 -2.94 -9.45 -19.92
C CYS A 34 -2.23 -9.39 -18.57
N ALA A 35 -1.05 -10.00 -18.47
CA ALA A 35 -0.20 -9.87 -17.30
C ALA A 35 0.49 -8.50 -17.26
N VAL A 36 0.71 -7.98 -16.04
CA VAL A 36 1.45 -6.75 -15.79
C VAL A 36 2.93 -7.09 -15.58
N CYS A 37 3.77 -6.79 -16.56
CA CYS A 37 5.19 -7.08 -16.51
C CYS A 37 5.98 -5.99 -15.78
N ARG A 38 7.13 -6.36 -15.20
CA ARG A 38 8.09 -5.37 -14.67
C ARG A 38 8.56 -4.38 -15.73
N THR A 39 8.56 -4.80 -17.00
CA THR A 39 8.91 -3.90 -18.11
C THR A 39 7.83 -2.84 -18.33
N ASP A 40 6.54 -3.16 -18.15
CA ASP A 40 5.45 -2.16 -18.21
C ASP A 40 5.63 -1.13 -17.09
N ALA A 41 5.93 -1.58 -15.87
CA ALA A 41 6.19 -0.71 -14.72
C ALA A 41 7.42 0.19 -14.92
N LYS A 42 8.50 -0.34 -15.51
CA LYS A 42 9.68 0.46 -15.88
C LYS A 42 9.36 1.49 -16.97
N MET A 43 8.61 1.11 -18.00
CA MET A 43 8.16 2.02 -19.05
C MET A 43 7.31 3.16 -18.48
N TRP A 44 6.42 2.84 -17.55
CA TRP A 44 5.60 3.82 -16.83
C TRP A 44 6.44 4.78 -15.97
N GLU A 45 7.40 4.28 -15.18
CA GLU A 45 8.19 5.11 -14.24
C GLU A 45 9.25 5.99 -14.95
N GLN A 46 10.07 5.36 -15.80
CA GLN A 46 11.32 5.94 -16.31
C GLN A 46 11.42 5.91 -17.84
N GLY A 47 10.42 5.35 -18.53
CA GLY A 47 10.41 5.21 -19.98
C GLY A 47 11.30 4.08 -20.49
N HIS A 48 11.42 3.99 -21.80
CA HIS A 48 12.27 3.04 -22.50
C HIS A 48 12.72 3.65 -23.83
N ARG A 49 13.90 3.27 -24.33
CA ARG A 49 14.44 3.83 -25.59
C ARG A 49 13.52 3.62 -26.80
N ASP A 50 12.76 2.52 -26.77
CA ASP A 50 11.86 2.10 -27.84
C ASP A 50 10.39 2.49 -27.58
N LEU A 51 10.09 3.14 -26.45
CA LEU A 51 8.74 3.55 -26.08
C LEU A 51 8.37 4.85 -26.78
N ILE A 52 7.26 4.83 -27.52
CA ILE A 52 6.73 6.00 -28.24
C ILE A 52 5.37 6.36 -27.66
N PHE A 53 5.26 7.53 -27.01
CA PHE A 53 4.00 8.05 -26.47
C PHE A 53 3.10 8.68 -27.55
N PRO A 54 1.77 8.68 -27.38
CA PRO A 54 1.03 7.90 -26.38
C PRO A 54 1.05 6.39 -26.71
N ARG A 55 0.94 5.54 -25.69
CA ARG A 55 1.03 4.07 -25.85
C ARG A 55 0.11 3.30 -24.91
N VAL A 56 -0.62 2.34 -25.44
CA VAL A 56 -1.20 1.26 -24.62
C VAL A 56 -0.12 0.23 -24.32
N LEU A 57 0.15 -0.03 -23.03
CA LEU A 57 1.16 -1.01 -22.58
C LEU A 57 0.62 -2.45 -22.63
N GLY A 58 1.41 -3.41 -22.15
CA GLY A 58 1.03 -4.82 -22.04
C GLY A 58 1.49 -5.64 -23.25
N HIS A 59 2.36 -6.61 -22.99
CA HIS A 59 2.96 -7.48 -24.00
C HIS A 59 2.84 -8.98 -23.65
N GLU A 60 2.23 -9.29 -22.53
CA GLU A 60 2.04 -10.64 -22.00
C GLU A 60 0.53 -10.99 -22.01
N MET A 61 -0.04 -11.26 -23.18
CA MET A 61 -1.49 -11.31 -23.35
C MET A 61 -2.00 -12.58 -24.05
N VAL A 62 -3.26 -12.88 -23.77
CA VAL A 62 -4.06 -13.91 -24.43
C VAL A 62 -5.23 -13.24 -25.11
N VAL A 63 -5.46 -13.58 -26.37
CA VAL A 63 -6.44 -12.92 -27.22
C VAL A 63 -7.37 -13.92 -27.91
N ARG A 64 -8.47 -13.42 -28.45
CA ARG A 64 -9.46 -14.18 -29.20
C ARG A 64 -9.83 -13.46 -30.48
N ASP A 65 -9.91 -14.19 -31.59
CA ASP A 65 -10.40 -13.65 -32.85
C ASP A 65 -11.94 -13.63 -32.94
N ASP A 66 -12.46 -13.11 -34.05
CA ASP A 66 -13.90 -13.04 -34.33
C ASP A 66 -14.57 -14.42 -34.49
N GLN A 67 -13.79 -15.45 -34.79
CA GLN A 67 -14.22 -16.85 -34.87
C GLN A 67 -14.17 -17.58 -33.52
N GLY A 68 -13.76 -16.89 -32.46
CA GLY A 68 -13.69 -17.44 -31.11
C GLY A 68 -12.42 -18.26 -30.81
N ARG A 69 -11.46 -18.34 -31.74
CA ARG A 69 -10.20 -19.06 -31.56
C ARG A 69 -9.27 -18.26 -30.65
N ARG A 70 -8.60 -18.96 -29.73
CA ARG A 70 -7.67 -18.35 -28.76
C ARG A 70 -6.24 -18.38 -29.25
N TYR A 71 -5.50 -17.33 -28.91
CA TYR A 71 -4.10 -17.17 -29.25
C TYR A 71 -3.32 -16.61 -28.06
N ILE A 72 -2.09 -17.08 -27.90
CA ILE A 72 -1.05 -16.34 -27.17
C ILE A 72 -0.29 -15.48 -28.18
N VAL A 73 0.26 -14.36 -27.70
CA VAL A 73 0.88 -13.36 -28.56
C VAL A 73 2.38 -13.37 -28.39
N TRP A 74 3.11 -13.57 -29.50
CA TRP A 74 4.51 -13.19 -29.59
C TRP A 74 4.60 -11.67 -29.78
N PRO A 75 5.14 -10.90 -28.81
CA PRO A 75 5.10 -9.45 -28.86
C PRO A 75 5.99 -8.85 -29.95
N GLY A 76 6.90 -9.64 -30.54
CA GLY A 76 7.79 -9.20 -31.60
C GLY A 76 7.11 -9.11 -32.98
N LYS A 77 7.56 -8.15 -33.77
CA LYS A 77 7.36 -8.04 -35.22
C LYS A 77 8.73 -7.81 -35.84
N SER A 78 9.25 -8.85 -36.49
CA SER A 78 10.55 -8.80 -37.17
C SER A 78 10.38 -8.40 -38.65
N CYS A 79 11.47 -7.96 -39.27
CA CYS A 79 11.46 -7.53 -40.68
C CYS A 79 11.50 -8.69 -41.68
N GLY A 80 11.79 -9.92 -41.23
CA GLY A 80 11.91 -11.12 -42.06
C GLY A 80 13.10 -11.16 -43.03
N THR A 81 13.83 -10.06 -43.22
CA THR A 81 14.77 -9.91 -44.33
C THR A 81 16.21 -9.61 -43.92
N CYS A 82 16.46 -9.14 -42.70
CA CYS A 82 17.82 -8.88 -42.22
C CYS A 82 18.60 -10.18 -41.98
N HIS A 83 19.91 -10.06 -41.80
CA HIS A 83 20.81 -11.20 -41.57
C HIS A 83 20.32 -12.10 -40.42
N TYR A 84 19.90 -11.50 -39.29
CA TYR A 84 19.42 -12.26 -38.13
C TYR A 84 18.12 -13.01 -38.40
N CYS A 85 17.16 -12.40 -39.11
CA CYS A 85 15.90 -13.05 -39.45
C CYS A 85 16.15 -14.25 -40.38
N ARG A 86 16.99 -14.10 -41.40
CA ARG A 86 17.35 -15.20 -42.32
C ARG A 86 18.11 -16.33 -41.62
N ALA A 87 18.79 -16.02 -40.52
CA ALA A 87 19.50 -17.00 -39.69
C ALA A 87 18.62 -17.64 -38.59
N GLY A 88 17.30 -17.38 -38.56
CA GLY A 88 16.41 -17.91 -37.51
C GLY A 88 16.68 -17.32 -36.12
N ARG A 89 17.22 -16.10 -36.07
CA ARG A 89 17.51 -15.33 -34.85
C ARG A 89 16.73 -14.02 -34.86
N GLU A 90 15.46 -14.07 -35.25
CA GLU A 90 14.61 -12.90 -35.45
C GLU A 90 14.41 -12.07 -34.17
N ASN A 91 14.64 -12.64 -32.99
CA ASN A 91 14.71 -11.89 -31.72
C ASN A 91 15.82 -10.81 -31.69
N LEU A 92 16.81 -10.89 -32.59
CA LEU A 92 17.88 -9.90 -32.78
C LEU A 92 17.68 -9.03 -34.02
N CYS A 93 16.48 -9.02 -34.60
CA CYS A 93 16.18 -8.27 -35.79
C CYS A 93 16.49 -6.76 -35.64
N ASP A 94 17.23 -6.18 -36.59
CA ASP A 94 17.56 -4.74 -36.62
C ASP A 94 16.30 -3.86 -36.73
N GLY A 95 15.27 -4.38 -37.39
CA GLY A 95 13.96 -3.72 -37.54
C GLY A 95 12.91 -4.19 -36.52
N MET A 96 13.31 -4.74 -35.37
CA MET A 96 12.36 -5.29 -34.39
C MET A 96 11.37 -4.21 -33.90
N LYS A 97 10.08 -4.53 -33.95
CA LYS A 97 9.01 -3.78 -33.27
C LYS A 97 8.35 -4.66 -32.24
N ILE A 98 7.91 -4.05 -31.15
CA ILE A 98 7.40 -4.77 -29.96
C ILE A 98 6.05 -4.17 -29.58
N THR A 99 5.03 -5.02 -29.51
CA THR A 99 3.70 -4.70 -28.98
C THR A 99 3.81 -4.23 -27.54
N GLY A 100 3.12 -3.14 -27.18
CA GLY A 100 3.25 -2.45 -25.89
C GLY A 100 4.38 -1.40 -25.83
N PHE A 101 5.25 -1.33 -26.84
CA PHE A 101 6.37 -0.37 -26.91
C PHE A 101 6.19 0.54 -28.13
N HIS A 102 6.20 -0.09 -29.30
CA HIS A 102 6.13 0.53 -30.62
C HIS A 102 4.70 0.58 -31.18
N HIS A 103 3.86 -0.36 -30.76
CA HIS A 103 2.46 -0.51 -31.14
C HIS A 103 1.63 -0.75 -29.88
N ASP A 104 0.33 -0.48 -29.93
CA ASP A 104 -0.55 -0.61 -28.77
C ASP A 104 -0.68 -2.06 -28.31
N GLY A 105 -0.64 -2.25 -26.99
CA GLY A 105 -0.58 -3.54 -26.33
C GLY A 105 -1.89 -4.00 -25.68
N GLY A 106 -1.75 -4.93 -24.75
CA GLY A 106 -2.82 -5.68 -24.12
C GLY A 106 -3.53 -4.99 -22.96
N PHE A 107 -3.13 -3.77 -22.57
CA PHE A 107 -3.86 -2.99 -21.56
C PHE A 107 -5.13 -2.34 -22.16
N ALA A 108 -5.90 -3.11 -22.90
CA ALA A 108 -7.12 -2.71 -23.60
C ALA A 108 -8.03 -3.91 -23.83
N HIS A 109 -9.34 -3.69 -23.91
CA HIS A 109 -10.30 -4.76 -24.21
C HIS A 109 -10.13 -5.36 -25.62
N ARG A 110 -9.53 -4.59 -26.53
CA ARG A 110 -9.26 -5.01 -27.90
C ARG A 110 -7.92 -4.46 -28.34
N ALA A 111 -7.24 -5.20 -29.21
CA ALA A 111 -5.96 -4.79 -29.78
C ALA A 111 -5.92 -5.11 -31.28
N VAL A 112 -5.17 -4.31 -32.03
CA VAL A 112 -4.80 -4.63 -33.42
C VAL A 112 -3.39 -5.20 -33.39
N LEU A 113 -3.25 -6.47 -33.78
CA LEU A 113 -2.00 -7.21 -33.69
C LEU A 113 -1.58 -7.75 -35.07
N PRO A 114 -0.27 -7.89 -35.35
CA PRO A 114 0.17 -8.56 -36.57
C PRO A 114 -0.29 -10.02 -36.60
N LEU A 115 -0.82 -10.50 -37.73
CA LEU A 115 -1.22 -11.93 -37.86
C LEU A 115 -0.05 -12.87 -37.53
N ALA A 116 1.15 -12.50 -37.97
CA ALA A 116 2.36 -13.30 -37.76
C ALA A 116 2.73 -13.47 -36.27
N SER A 117 2.23 -12.59 -35.39
CA SER A 117 2.50 -12.63 -33.94
C SER A 117 1.58 -13.59 -33.19
N LEU A 118 0.48 -14.04 -33.80
CA LEU A 118 -0.46 -14.95 -33.16
C LEU A 118 0.04 -16.40 -33.19
N VAL A 119 -0.01 -17.06 -32.04
CA VAL A 119 0.27 -18.50 -31.88
C VAL A 119 -1.01 -19.16 -31.37
N PRO A 120 -1.63 -20.06 -32.16
CA PRO A 120 -2.91 -20.68 -31.79
C PRO A 120 -2.74 -21.60 -30.58
N VAL A 121 -3.72 -21.57 -29.67
CA VAL A 121 -3.75 -22.42 -28.48
C VAL A 121 -5.11 -23.11 -28.33
N SER A 122 -5.11 -24.32 -27.76
CA SER A 122 -6.36 -25.01 -27.45
C SER A 122 -7.10 -24.34 -26.30
N SER A 123 -8.40 -24.60 -26.18
CA SER A 123 -9.21 -24.17 -25.05
C SER A 123 -8.80 -24.81 -23.72
N ASP A 124 -8.04 -25.90 -23.77
CA ASP A 124 -7.58 -26.63 -22.58
C ASP A 124 -6.45 -25.91 -21.85
N LEU A 125 -5.76 -24.99 -22.53
CA LEU A 125 -4.78 -24.14 -21.89
C LEU A 125 -5.49 -23.12 -21.00
N ASP A 126 -5.18 -23.18 -19.70
CA ASP A 126 -5.71 -22.25 -18.72
C ASP A 126 -5.42 -20.79 -19.12
N LEU A 127 -6.45 -19.93 -19.00
CA LEU A 127 -6.42 -18.57 -19.52
C LEU A 127 -5.32 -17.72 -18.86
N TYR A 128 -5.12 -17.85 -17.55
CA TYR A 128 -4.18 -16.99 -16.83
C TYR A 128 -2.77 -17.55 -16.88
N ALA A 129 -2.62 -18.88 -16.83
CA ALA A 129 -1.33 -19.53 -17.11
C ALA A 129 -0.82 -19.19 -18.52
N ALA A 130 -1.70 -19.06 -19.51
CA ALA A 130 -1.32 -18.67 -20.87
C ALA A 130 -0.69 -17.27 -20.95
N CYS A 131 -0.97 -16.36 -20.00
CA CYS A 131 -0.30 -15.05 -19.94
C CYS A 131 1.20 -15.17 -19.65
N PHE A 132 1.67 -16.32 -19.15
CA PHE A 132 3.09 -16.60 -18.94
C PHE A 132 3.84 -17.06 -20.20
N ALA A 133 3.18 -17.13 -21.36
CA ALA A 133 3.81 -17.55 -22.61
C ALA A 133 5.06 -16.74 -22.98
N GLU A 134 5.00 -15.42 -22.83
CA GLU A 134 6.11 -14.51 -23.10
C GLU A 134 7.30 -14.76 -22.15
N PRO A 135 7.13 -14.73 -20.81
CA PRO A 135 8.26 -14.95 -19.92
C PRO A 135 8.79 -16.39 -20.00
N VAL A 136 7.94 -17.39 -20.25
CA VAL A 136 8.40 -18.77 -20.47
C VAL A 136 9.19 -18.87 -21.78
N GLY A 137 8.74 -18.23 -22.87
CA GLY A 137 9.48 -18.22 -24.13
C GLY A 137 10.86 -17.57 -24.01
N CYS A 138 10.99 -16.53 -23.17
CA CYS A 138 12.31 -15.99 -22.81
C CYS A 138 13.19 -17.03 -22.11
N VAL A 139 12.64 -17.79 -21.16
CA VAL A 139 13.35 -18.88 -20.48
C VAL A 139 13.76 -19.97 -21.47
N VAL A 140 12.87 -20.42 -22.36
CA VAL A 140 13.19 -21.39 -23.44
C VAL A 140 14.38 -20.88 -24.27
N ASN A 141 14.35 -19.63 -24.71
CA ASN A 141 15.46 -19.03 -25.47
C ASN A 141 16.79 -19.06 -24.69
N ALA A 142 16.76 -18.90 -23.37
CA ALA A 142 17.96 -19.02 -22.53
C ALA A 142 18.49 -20.46 -22.53
N PHE A 143 17.62 -21.45 -22.31
CA PHE A 143 18.00 -22.86 -22.25
C PHE A 143 18.49 -23.42 -23.60
N GLU A 144 18.03 -22.89 -24.73
CA GLU A 144 18.56 -23.25 -26.07
C GLU A 144 20.06 -22.92 -26.25
N LYS A 145 20.63 -22.07 -25.37
CA LYS A 145 22.06 -21.72 -25.37
C LYS A 145 22.85 -22.48 -24.31
N LEU A 146 22.20 -23.34 -23.53
CA LEU A 146 22.78 -24.04 -22.39
C LEU A 146 22.71 -25.56 -22.62
N PRO A 147 23.69 -26.33 -22.14
CA PRO A 147 23.64 -27.79 -22.19
C PRO A 147 22.78 -28.33 -21.04
N ALA A 148 21.46 -28.20 -21.19
CA ALA A 148 20.45 -28.63 -20.24
C ALA A 148 20.28 -30.16 -20.18
N THR A 149 21.34 -30.87 -19.78
CA THR A 149 21.34 -32.32 -19.63
C THR A 149 20.75 -32.72 -18.26
N PRO A 150 19.80 -33.68 -18.20
CA PRO A 150 19.24 -34.13 -16.93
C PRO A 150 20.30 -34.51 -15.89
N GLY A 151 20.04 -34.18 -14.63
CA GLY A 151 20.93 -34.43 -13.49
C GLY A 151 21.96 -33.33 -13.21
N LYS A 152 22.17 -32.39 -14.13
CA LYS A 152 23.04 -31.22 -13.88
C LYS A 152 22.42 -30.26 -12.86
N LYS A 153 23.27 -29.64 -12.04
CA LYS A 153 22.88 -28.64 -11.05
C LYS A 153 22.84 -27.25 -11.67
N ILE A 154 21.75 -26.52 -11.43
CA ILE A 154 21.59 -25.15 -11.90
C ILE A 154 21.35 -24.20 -10.72
N LEU A 155 22.17 -23.16 -10.65
CA LEU A 155 22.00 -22.07 -9.70
C LEU A 155 21.23 -20.91 -10.34
N ILE A 156 20.19 -20.44 -9.67
CA ILE A 156 19.30 -19.39 -10.16
C ILE A 156 19.35 -18.21 -9.19
N TYR A 157 19.87 -17.07 -9.65
CA TYR A 157 19.84 -15.84 -8.85
C TYR A 157 18.52 -15.09 -9.02
N GLY A 158 17.85 -14.83 -7.90
CA GLY A 158 16.58 -14.12 -7.79
C GLY A 158 15.38 -15.05 -7.62
N GLY A 159 14.62 -14.88 -6.53
CA GLY A 159 13.39 -15.63 -6.24
C GLY A 159 12.12 -14.92 -6.70
N GLY A 160 12.19 -14.11 -7.77
CA GLY A 160 11.00 -13.47 -8.36
C GLY A 160 10.31 -14.38 -9.38
N THR A 161 9.28 -13.86 -10.06
CA THR A 161 8.54 -14.59 -11.10
C THR A 161 9.45 -15.28 -12.12
N MET A 162 10.46 -14.58 -12.67
CA MET A 162 11.39 -15.18 -13.63
C MET A 162 12.26 -16.28 -13.03
N GLY A 163 12.71 -16.13 -11.79
CA GLY A 163 13.49 -17.16 -11.10
C GLY A 163 12.70 -18.43 -10.85
N LEU A 164 11.44 -18.28 -10.43
CA LEU A 164 10.52 -19.40 -10.20
C LEU A 164 10.16 -20.11 -11.51
N ILE A 165 9.83 -19.38 -12.59
CA ILE A 165 9.59 -19.98 -13.91
C ILE A 165 10.84 -20.73 -14.39
N THR A 166 12.02 -20.13 -14.22
CA THR A 166 13.30 -20.75 -14.60
C THR A 166 13.54 -22.04 -13.82
N ALA A 167 13.24 -22.06 -12.52
CA ALA A 167 13.42 -23.24 -11.67
C ALA A 167 12.46 -24.37 -12.03
N ILE A 168 11.17 -24.05 -12.25
CA ILE A 168 10.16 -25.03 -12.66
C ILE A 168 10.51 -25.58 -14.06
N TYR A 169 10.92 -24.72 -14.99
CA TYR A 169 11.33 -25.14 -16.33
C TYR A 169 12.62 -25.98 -16.32
N ALA A 170 13.60 -25.62 -15.49
CA ALA A 170 14.81 -26.42 -15.29
C ALA A 170 14.46 -27.83 -14.80
N LYS A 171 13.55 -27.94 -13.81
CA LYS A 171 13.07 -29.22 -13.29
C LYS A 171 12.32 -30.02 -14.36
N HIS A 172 11.52 -29.35 -15.21
CA HIS A 172 10.86 -29.98 -16.36
C HIS A 172 11.86 -30.60 -17.34
N LEU A 173 13.05 -30.00 -17.50
CA LEU A 173 14.15 -30.56 -18.29
C LEU A 173 15.00 -31.61 -17.53
N GLY A 174 14.64 -31.95 -16.30
CA GLY A 174 15.36 -32.91 -15.45
C GLY A 174 16.62 -32.36 -14.78
N LEU A 175 16.81 -31.04 -14.75
CA LEU A 175 17.89 -30.39 -13.98
C LEU A 175 17.53 -30.31 -12.49
N ILE A 176 18.54 -30.02 -11.66
CA ILE A 176 18.39 -29.85 -10.21
C ILE A 176 18.56 -28.36 -9.88
N PRO A 177 17.45 -27.60 -9.76
CA PRO A 177 17.50 -26.16 -9.51
C PRO A 177 17.75 -25.82 -8.04
N PHE A 178 18.58 -24.82 -7.81
CA PHE A 178 18.77 -24.17 -6.52
C PHE A 178 18.63 -22.66 -6.68
N ILE A 179 17.74 -22.04 -5.90
CA ILE A 179 17.47 -20.60 -5.98
C ILE A 179 18.24 -19.86 -4.88
N LEU A 180 18.91 -18.77 -5.26
CA LEU A 180 19.44 -17.79 -4.32
C LEU A 180 18.59 -16.52 -4.34
N GLU A 181 17.93 -16.23 -3.21
CA GLU A 181 17.16 -15.01 -3.00
C GLU A 181 17.61 -14.34 -1.70
N LYS A 182 18.24 -13.16 -1.81
CA LYS A 182 18.84 -12.48 -0.65
C LYS A 182 17.79 -11.98 0.36
N ASN A 183 16.57 -11.73 -0.09
CA ASN A 183 15.49 -11.21 0.75
C ASN A 183 14.74 -12.34 1.47
N ALA A 184 14.89 -12.41 2.81
CA ALA A 184 14.25 -13.42 3.65
C ALA A 184 12.71 -13.42 3.57
N ALA A 185 12.09 -12.23 3.63
CA ALA A 185 10.63 -12.10 3.52
C ALA A 185 10.12 -12.60 2.16
N LYS A 186 10.93 -12.44 1.10
CA LYS A 186 10.59 -12.96 -0.22
C LYS A 186 10.71 -14.48 -0.30
N ILE A 187 11.73 -15.09 0.35
CA ILE A 187 11.81 -16.55 0.49
C ILE A 187 10.59 -17.09 1.23
N GLU A 188 10.21 -16.44 2.34
CA GLU A 188 9.04 -16.84 3.12
C GLU A 188 7.76 -16.77 2.27
N LYS A 189 7.54 -15.66 1.57
CA LYS A 189 6.42 -15.47 0.67
C LYS A 189 6.32 -16.56 -0.40
N ILE A 190 7.43 -16.96 -1.00
CA ILE A 190 7.45 -18.00 -2.05
C ILE A 190 7.55 -19.42 -1.48
N SER A 191 7.73 -19.59 -0.17
CA SER A 191 7.88 -20.90 0.48
C SER A 191 6.76 -21.89 0.17
N PRO A 192 5.47 -21.49 0.12
CA PRO A 192 4.40 -22.40 -0.31
C PRO A 192 4.59 -22.92 -1.75
N ILE A 193 5.09 -22.07 -2.65
CA ILE A 193 5.40 -22.42 -4.04
C ILE A 193 6.60 -23.36 -4.08
N LEU A 194 7.67 -23.04 -3.34
CA LEU A 194 8.87 -23.87 -3.25
C LEU A 194 8.53 -25.29 -2.77
N LYS A 195 7.69 -25.42 -1.73
CA LYS A 195 7.23 -26.72 -1.22
C LYS A 195 6.38 -27.47 -2.24
N ALA A 196 5.42 -26.79 -2.88
CA ALA A 196 4.54 -27.41 -3.87
C ALA A 196 5.31 -27.92 -5.09
N GLU A 197 6.31 -27.16 -5.54
CA GLU A 197 7.12 -27.50 -6.70
C GLU A 197 8.36 -28.34 -6.34
N GLY A 198 8.63 -28.58 -5.05
CA GLY A 198 9.83 -29.27 -4.57
C GLY A 198 11.11 -28.61 -5.07
N LEU A 199 11.27 -27.32 -4.76
CA LEU A 199 12.39 -26.46 -5.14
C LEU A 199 13.13 -25.97 -3.89
N ASP A 200 14.45 -25.95 -3.96
CA ASP A 200 15.29 -25.42 -2.89
C ASP A 200 15.59 -23.95 -3.10
N CYS A 201 15.51 -23.17 -2.02
CA CYS A 201 15.86 -21.75 -2.02
C CYS A 201 16.56 -21.39 -0.71
N ALA A 202 17.63 -20.61 -0.80
CA ALA A 202 18.32 -20.07 0.36
C ALA A 202 18.78 -18.64 0.13
N ARG A 203 19.14 -17.94 1.22
CA ARG A 203 19.75 -16.61 1.14
C ARG A 203 21.16 -16.68 0.61
N GLU A 204 21.89 -17.70 1.04
CA GLU A 204 23.29 -17.93 0.73
C GLU A 204 23.52 -19.43 0.59
N THR A 205 24.61 -19.79 -0.10
CA THR A 205 25.06 -21.18 -0.18
C THR A 205 26.58 -21.23 -0.11
N HIS A 206 27.07 -22.17 0.70
CA HIS A 206 28.49 -22.55 0.69
C HIS A 206 28.79 -23.54 -0.44
N GLU A 207 27.77 -24.11 -1.06
CA GLU A 207 27.93 -24.92 -2.26
C GLU A 207 28.60 -24.06 -3.34
N SER A 208 29.60 -24.65 -3.95
CA SER A 208 30.28 -24.17 -5.15
C SER A 208 30.22 -25.32 -6.14
N LEU A 209 30.49 -25.07 -7.42
CA LEU A 209 30.50 -26.07 -8.49
C LEU A 209 29.09 -26.38 -9.06
N PHE A 210 28.40 -25.34 -9.55
CA PHE A 210 27.18 -25.52 -10.34
C PHE A 210 27.53 -25.67 -11.83
N ASP A 211 26.92 -26.64 -12.52
CA ASP A 211 27.12 -26.83 -13.96
C ASP A 211 26.62 -25.63 -14.77
N ILE A 212 25.51 -25.04 -14.30
CA ILE A 212 24.83 -23.93 -14.95
C ILE A 212 24.52 -22.86 -13.90
N VAL A 213 24.72 -21.59 -14.23
CA VAL A 213 24.28 -20.47 -13.41
C VAL A 213 23.49 -19.48 -14.26
N ILE A 214 22.35 -19.00 -13.79
CA ILE A 214 21.51 -18.03 -14.50
C ILE A 214 21.12 -16.88 -13.59
N ASN A 215 21.28 -15.65 -14.07
CA ASN A 215 20.88 -14.45 -13.33
C ASN A 215 19.51 -13.96 -13.79
N THR A 216 18.50 -14.11 -12.94
CA THR A 216 17.12 -13.67 -13.23
C THR A 216 16.74 -12.35 -12.53
N CYS A 217 17.75 -11.67 -11.97
CA CYS A 217 17.62 -10.38 -11.32
C CYS A 217 18.64 -9.36 -11.88
N PRO A 218 18.34 -8.05 -11.82
CA PRO A 218 19.22 -7.01 -12.33
C PRO A 218 20.30 -6.60 -11.31
N ASP A 219 20.88 -7.57 -10.59
CA ASP A 219 21.85 -7.34 -9.52
C ASP A 219 23.27 -7.65 -10.01
N TYR A 220 24.17 -6.66 -9.97
CA TYR A 220 25.55 -6.84 -10.42
C TYR A 220 26.32 -7.82 -9.51
N ILE A 221 26.00 -7.87 -8.21
CA ILE A 221 26.66 -8.79 -7.28
C ILE A 221 26.31 -10.23 -7.64
N ALA A 222 25.03 -10.49 -7.99
CA ALA A 222 24.60 -11.80 -8.45
C ALA A 222 25.33 -12.24 -9.73
N PHE A 223 25.58 -11.32 -10.66
CA PHE A 223 26.38 -11.60 -11.85
C PHE A 223 27.84 -11.94 -11.49
N CYS A 224 28.48 -11.15 -10.63
CA CYS A 224 29.84 -11.42 -10.17
C CYS A 224 29.93 -12.78 -9.45
N GLN A 225 28.95 -13.10 -8.61
CA GLN A 225 28.88 -14.39 -7.93
C GLN A 225 28.58 -15.55 -8.88
N ALA A 226 27.84 -15.33 -9.96
CA ALA A 226 27.62 -16.36 -10.97
C ALA A 226 28.95 -16.85 -11.57
N ILE A 227 29.88 -15.93 -11.84
CA ILE A 227 31.22 -16.27 -12.32
C ILE A 227 32.03 -17.05 -11.27
N THR A 228 31.88 -16.74 -9.99
CA THR A 228 32.61 -17.44 -8.93
C THR A 228 32.01 -18.80 -8.59
N LYS A 229 30.68 -18.98 -8.73
CA LYS A 229 29.94 -20.19 -8.36
C LYS A 229 29.85 -21.25 -9.47
N VAL A 230 29.95 -20.86 -10.73
CA VAL A 230 29.98 -21.81 -11.84
C VAL A 230 31.21 -22.72 -11.74
N ASP A 231 31.05 -24.01 -12.05
CA ASP A 231 32.17 -24.95 -12.10
C ASP A 231 33.06 -24.72 -13.33
N LYS A 232 34.21 -25.40 -13.37
CA LYS A 232 35.06 -25.51 -14.56
C LYS A 232 34.29 -26.18 -15.70
N GLY A 233 34.37 -25.61 -16.89
CA GLY A 233 33.58 -26.00 -18.06
C GLY A 233 32.09 -25.69 -17.95
N GLY A 234 31.67 -24.97 -16.90
CA GLY A 234 30.27 -24.62 -16.65
C GLY A 234 29.76 -23.47 -17.51
N TYR A 235 28.45 -23.25 -17.45
CA TYR A 235 27.74 -22.29 -18.30
C TYR A 235 27.06 -21.20 -17.47
N ILE A 236 27.24 -19.95 -17.88
CA ILE A 236 26.60 -18.79 -17.28
C ILE A 236 25.63 -18.21 -18.32
N SER A 237 24.34 -18.20 -17.99
CA SER A 237 23.32 -17.50 -18.78
C SER A 237 23.14 -16.08 -18.26
N PHE A 238 23.60 -15.10 -19.05
CA PHE A 238 23.33 -13.69 -18.79
C PHE A 238 21.94 -13.34 -19.30
N PHE A 239 20.96 -13.50 -18.40
CA PHE A 239 19.54 -13.47 -18.72
C PHE A 239 18.88 -12.12 -18.39
N SER A 240 19.17 -11.57 -17.21
CA SER A 240 18.71 -10.23 -16.83
C SER A 240 19.84 -9.22 -16.95
N GLY A 241 19.61 -8.11 -17.65
CA GLY A 241 20.56 -6.99 -17.67
C GLY A 241 20.78 -6.41 -16.26
N ILE A 242 22.02 -6.01 -15.97
CA ILE A 242 22.41 -5.36 -14.71
C ILE A 242 22.05 -3.87 -14.69
N THR A 243 22.03 -3.26 -13.50
CA THR A 243 21.90 -1.81 -13.33
C THR A 243 23.03 -1.05 -14.03
N LYS A 244 22.75 0.18 -14.47
CA LYS A 244 23.75 1.05 -15.13
C LYS A 244 24.78 1.54 -14.10
N ASN A 245 25.96 1.91 -14.60
CA ASN A 245 27.05 2.55 -13.83
C ASN A 245 27.75 1.65 -12.78
N GLU A 246 27.71 0.32 -12.97
CA GLU A 246 28.43 -0.63 -12.14
C GLU A 246 29.78 -1.01 -12.78
N SER A 247 30.79 -1.31 -11.95
CA SER A 247 32.10 -1.79 -12.39
C SER A 247 32.33 -3.23 -11.98
N VAL A 248 32.86 -4.05 -12.89
CA VAL A 248 33.22 -5.45 -12.62
C VAL A 248 34.73 -5.57 -12.55
N GLU A 249 35.25 -6.22 -11.50
CA GLU A 249 36.69 -6.45 -11.36
C GLU A 249 37.22 -7.34 -12.50
N THR A 250 38.36 -6.95 -13.07
CA THR A 250 39.03 -7.71 -14.13
C THR A 250 39.42 -9.12 -13.69
N ASN A 251 39.71 -9.32 -12.40
CA ASN A 251 39.98 -10.64 -11.85
C ASN A 251 38.80 -11.61 -11.96
N LEU A 252 37.55 -11.13 -11.95
CA LEU A 252 36.40 -11.99 -12.21
C LEU A 252 36.39 -12.47 -13.66
N LEU A 253 36.79 -11.62 -14.61
CA LEU A 253 36.93 -12.03 -16.01
C LEU A 253 38.04 -13.07 -16.19
N ASN A 254 39.12 -12.98 -15.41
CA ASN A 254 40.16 -14.01 -15.39
C ASN A 254 39.61 -15.38 -14.95
N LEU A 255 38.64 -15.41 -14.02
CA LEU A 255 37.99 -16.67 -13.63
C LEU A 255 37.20 -17.32 -14.76
N VAL A 256 36.62 -16.54 -15.68
CA VAL A 256 35.98 -17.09 -16.89
C VAL A 256 37.01 -17.84 -17.72
N HIS A 257 38.19 -17.26 -17.92
CA HIS A 257 39.31 -17.89 -18.61
C HIS A 257 39.82 -19.14 -17.86
N TYR A 258 40.14 -19.04 -16.57
CA TYR A 258 40.72 -20.14 -15.79
C TYR A 258 39.78 -21.32 -15.57
N LYS A 259 38.46 -21.08 -15.61
CA LYS A 259 37.45 -22.13 -15.52
C LYS A 259 37.03 -22.67 -16.88
N GLU A 260 37.47 -22.09 -17.98
CA GLU A 260 36.89 -22.37 -19.32
C GLU A 260 35.36 -22.23 -19.32
N ALA A 261 34.85 -21.24 -18.57
CA ALA A 261 33.40 -21.05 -18.42
C ALA A 261 32.82 -20.38 -19.66
N VAL A 262 31.61 -20.81 -20.07
CA VAL A 262 30.90 -20.23 -21.21
C VAL A 262 29.90 -19.19 -20.72
N LEU A 263 30.09 -17.93 -21.11
CA LEU A 263 29.12 -16.86 -20.85
C LEU A 263 28.24 -16.63 -22.09
N ALA A 264 26.95 -16.93 -21.98
CA ALA A 264 25.98 -16.79 -23.06
C ALA A 264 24.92 -15.72 -22.72
N GLY A 265 24.71 -14.76 -23.62
CA GLY A 265 23.63 -13.78 -23.49
C GLY A 265 22.28 -14.33 -23.98
N ALA A 266 21.21 -14.06 -23.24
CA ALA A 266 19.84 -14.39 -23.63
C ALA A 266 18.99 -13.12 -23.64
N TYR A 267 18.61 -12.66 -24.84
CA TYR A 267 17.81 -11.45 -25.03
C TYR A 267 16.53 -11.74 -25.81
N GLY A 268 15.39 -11.40 -25.21
CA GLY A 268 14.06 -11.65 -25.77
C GLY A 268 13.80 -13.12 -26.10
N MET A 269 12.89 -13.36 -27.04
CA MET A 269 12.56 -14.69 -27.54
C MET A 269 12.13 -14.64 -29.02
N LYS A 270 12.30 -15.75 -29.72
CA LYS A 270 11.76 -15.97 -31.06
C LYS A 270 10.30 -16.41 -30.98
N LYS A 271 9.58 -16.35 -32.09
CA LYS A 271 8.22 -16.93 -32.14
C LYS A 271 8.24 -18.43 -31.84
N SER A 272 9.23 -19.12 -32.39
CA SER A 272 9.43 -20.56 -32.17
C SER A 272 9.65 -20.93 -30.70
N ASP A 273 10.17 -20.01 -29.89
CA ASP A 273 10.41 -20.28 -28.46
C ASP A 273 9.09 -20.28 -27.67
N ILE A 274 8.11 -19.47 -28.08
CA ILE A 274 6.74 -19.54 -27.54
C ILE A 274 6.06 -20.84 -27.95
N GLU A 275 6.22 -21.26 -29.21
CA GLU A 275 5.66 -22.53 -29.69
C GLU A 275 6.24 -23.71 -28.91
N LYS A 276 7.56 -23.70 -28.65
CA LYS A 276 8.24 -24.67 -27.79
C LYS A 276 7.83 -24.59 -26.32
N ALA A 277 7.32 -23.45 -25.85
CA ALA A 277 6.80 -23.30 -24.49
C ALA A 277 5.43 -23.95 -24.28
N LEU A 278 4.65 -24.19 -25.34
CA LEU A 278 3.28 -24.70 -25.25
C LEU A 278 3.13 -26.00 -24.43
N PRO A 279 3.95 -27.05 -24.64
CA PRO A 279 3.86 -28.28 -23.84
C PRO A 279 4.10 -28.03 -22.36
N PHE A 280 5.01 -27.11 -22.02
CA PHE A 280 5.29 -26.72 -20.64
C PHE A 280 4.10 -25.96 -20.04
N LEU A 281 3.56 -24.97 -20.75
CA LEU A 281 2.40 -24.19 -20.31
C LEU A 281 1.18 -25.09 -20.03
N LEU A 282 0.93 -26.07 -20.91
CA LEU A 282 -0.16 -27.04 -20.75
C LEU A 282 0.04 -27.96 -19.53
N SER A 283 1.26 -28.46 -19.32
CA SER A 283 1.54 -29.40 -18.23
C SER A 283 1.74 -28.75 -16.87
N HIS A 284 2.11 -27.46 -16.83
CA HIS A 284 2.45 -26.72 -15.61
C HIS A 284 1.51 -25.53 -15.35
N GLY A 285 0.33 -25.48 -15.96
CA GLY A 285 -0.63 -24.39 -15.75
C GLY A 285 -0.99 -24.19 -14.28
N VAL A 286 -1.14 -25.29 -13.54
CA VAL A 286 -1.38 -25.29 -12.09
C VAL A 286 -0.20 -24.63 -11.34
N SER A 287 1.04 -24.98 -11.67
CA SER A 287 2.25 -24.37 -11.09
C SER A 287 2.35 -22.87 -11.42
N LEU A 288 2.09 -22.50 -12.67
CA LEU A 288 2.13 -21.10 -13.13
C LEU A 288 1.05 -20.23 -12.47
N ASN A 289 -0.14 -20.78 -12.23
CA ASN A 289 -1.19 -20.08 -11.52
C ASN A 289 -0.83 -19.75 -10.06
N ARG A 290 0.07 -20.52 -9.42
CA ARG A 290 0.61 -20.15 -8.08
C ARG A 290 1.52 -18.93 -8.12
N LEU A 291 2.01 -18.55 -9.31
CA LEU A 291 2.82 -17.36 -9.51
C LEU A 291 1.97 -16.11 -9.75
N ILE A 292 0.64 -16.24 -9.75
CA ILE A 292 -0.29 -15.13 -9.84
C ILE A 292 -0.51 -14.58 -8.43
N GLU A 293 -0.18 -13.31 -8.26
CA GLU A 293 -0.45 -12.54 -7.04
C GLU A 293 -1.95 -12.27 -6.92
N GLU A 294 -2.55 -11.75 -7.99
CA GLU A 294 -3.97 -11.43 -8.06
C GLU A 294 -4.43 -11.34 -9.51
N VAL A 295 -5.67 -11.76 -9.78
CA VAL A 295 -6.40 -11.47 -11.03
C VAL A 295 -7.34 -10.31 -10.75
N VAL A 296 -7.21 -9.22 -11.51
CA VAL A 296 -7.88 -7.95 -11.24
C VAL A 296 -8.65 -7.45 -12.45
N VAL A 297 -9.58 -6.52 -12.21
CA VAL A 297 -10.21 -5.77 -13.30
C VAL A 297 -9.20 -4.81 -13.96
N PRO A 298 -9.34 -4.51 -15.27
CA PRO A 298 -8.35 -3.74 -16.01
C PRO A 298 -8.14 -2.32 -15.47
N GLU A 299 -9.17 -1.72 -14.87
CA GLU A 299 -9.13 -0.37 -14.29
C GLU A 299 -8.12 -0.22 -13.14
N ARG A 300 -7.71 -1.34 -12.51
CA ARG A 300 -6.70 -1.33 -11.44
C ARG A 300 -5.27 -1.23 -11.98
N ALA A 301 -5.02 -1.38 -13.28
CA ALA A 301 -3.65 -1.34 -13.83
C ALA A 301 -2.80 -0.14 -13.36
N PRO A 302 -3.30 1.12 -13.27
CA PRO A 302 -2.52 2.26 -12.77
C PRO A 302 -1.97 2.08 -11.35
N GLU A 303 -2.72 1.41 -10.47
CA GLU A 303 -2.33 1.23 -9.06
C GLU A 303 -1.30 0.10 -8.87
N LEU A 304 -1.23 -0.83 -9.84
CA LEU A 304 -0.36 -2.02 -9.78
C LEU A 304 1.05 -1.72 -10.26
N LEU A 305 1.23 -0.82 -11.23
CA LEU A 305 2.55 -0.50 -11.81
C LEU A 305 3.60 -0.08 -10.75
N PRO A 306 3.28 0.77 -9.75
CA PRO A 306 4.21 1.06 -8.66
C PRO A 306 4.59 -0.18 -7.84
N GLN A 307 3.65 -1.10 -7.61
CA GLN A 307 3.86 -2.30 -6.79
C GLN A 307 4.77 -3.31 -7.51
N VAL A 308 4.49 -3.55 -8.79
CA VAL A 308 5.31 -4.40 -9.65
C VAL A 308 6.76 -3.89 -9.73
N LEU A 309 6.98 -2.57 -9.73
CA LEU A 309 8.31 -1.98 -9.80
C LEU A 309 9.17 -2.28 -8.55
N LYS A 310 8.55 -2.31 -7.36
CA LYS A 310 9.21 -2.64 -6.09
C LYS A 310 9.76 -4.06 -6.06
N GLY A 311 9.23 -4.97 -6.89
CA GLY A 311 9.72 -6.34 -7.00
C GLY A 311 9.43 -7.24 -5.79
N GLN A 312 8.41 -6.88 -5.00
CA GLN A 312 7.93 -7.63 -3.82
C GLN A 312 6.72 -8.53 -4.13
N THR A 313 6.12 -8.35 -5.31
CA THR A 313 4.95 -9.10 -5.79
C THR A 313 5.36 -10.07 -6.89
N LEU A 314 4.56 -11.12 -7.09
CA LEU A 314 4.67 -11.98 -8.27
C LEU A 314 3.89 -11.35 -9.44
N LYS A 315 3.08 -12.12 -10.18
CA LYS A 315 2.42 -11.65 -11.39
C LYS A 315 1.00 -11.17 -11.13
N TYR A 316 0.66 -9.95 -11.53
CA TYR A 316 -0.74 -9.52 -11.62
C TYR A 316 -1.30 -9.80 -13.01
N ILE A 317 -2.56 -10.21 -13.09
CA ILE A 317 -3.27 -10.43 -14.36
C ILE A 317 -4.46 -9.50 -14.45
N LEU A 318 -4.56 -8.73 -15.53
CA LEU A 318 -5.75 -7.97 -15.89
C LEU A 318 -6.72 -8.91 -16.64
N ASP A 319 -7.90 -9.17 -16.09
CA ASP A 319 -8.96 -9.96 -16.73
C ASP A 319 -9.94 -9.06 -17.48
N PHE A 320 -10.03 -9.22 -18.80
CA PHE A 320 -10.90 -8.46 -19.69
C PHE A 320 -12.18 -9.23 -20.07
N THR A 321 -12.34 -10.47 -19.61
CA THR A 321 -13.52 -11.29 -19.93
C THR A 321 -14.75 -10.91 -19.11
N GLY A 322 -14.56 -10.23 -17.97
CA GLY A 322 -15.61 -9.94 -17.00
C GLY A 322 -16.09 -11.19 -16.23
N SER A 323 -15.40 -12.33 -16.38
CA SER A 323 -15.74 -13.60 -15.70
C SER A 323 -15.40 -13.54 -14.21
N HIS A 324 -14.41 -12.72 -13.83
CA HIS A 324 -14.29 -12.26 -12.47
C HIS A 324 -15.23 -11.06 -12.26
N HIS A 325 -16.40 -11.33 -11.69
CA HIS A 325 -17.03 -10.33 -10.85
C HIS A 325 -16.01 -9.92 -9.80
N PHE A 326 -15.46 -8.74 -9.98
CA PHE A 326 -15.04 -7.90 -8.88
C PHE A 326 -16.18 -7.92 -7.85
N GLN A 327 -16.04 -8.74 -6.82
CA GLN A 327 -16.40 -8.28 -5.51
C GLN A 327 -15.21 -7.43 -5.09
N PRO A 328 -15.33 -6.08 -5.07
CA PRO A 328 -14.48 -5.35 -4.17
C PRO A 328 -14.59 -6.07 -2.83
N LYS A 329 -13.51 -6.13 -2.02
CA LYS A 329 -13.78 -5.98 -0.59
C LYS A 329 -14.63 -4.73 -0.52
N LYS A 330 -15.94 -4.90 -0.30
CA LYS A 330 -16.89 -3.80 -0.23
C LYS A 330 -16.18 -2.74 0.62
N PRO A 331 -16.03 -1.48 0.19
CA PRO A 331 -15.95 -0.42 1.20
C PRO A 331 -17.11 -0.74 2.12
N ALA A 332 -16.83 -1.02 3.40
CA ALA A 332 -17.79 -1.62 4.33
C ALA A 332 -19.18 -1.15 3.94
N GLU A 333 -20.01 -2.06 3.41
CA GLU A 333 -21.36 -1.70 3.02
C GLU A 333 -21.91 -0.92 4.19
N LYS A 334 -22.58 0.23 3.93
CA LYS A 334 -23.41 0.86 4.96
C LYS A 334 -24.09 -0.29 5.69
N ARG A 335 -23.82 -0.41 7.00
CA ARG A 335 -24.47 -1.41 7.85
C ARG A 335 -25.95 -1.04 7.87
N ASP A 336 -26.66 -1.35 6.80
CA ASP A 336 -28.10 -1.26 6.70
C ASP A 336 -28.64 -2.47 7.47
N GLY A 337 -28.65 -2.29 8.79
CA GLY A 337 -28.92 -3.32 9.77
C GLY A 337 -27.94 -3.20 10.94
N ALA A 338 -28.34 -2.47 11.96
CA ALA A 338 -27.67 -2.41 13.25
C ALA A 338 -27.47 -3.83 13.81
N SER A 339 -26.30 -4.42 13.57
CA SER A 339 -25.77 -5.46 14.44
C SER A 339 -25.02 -4.75 15.57
N PRO A 340 -25.40 -4.95 16.84
CA PRO A 340 -24.81 -4.21 17.96
C PRO A 340 -23.31 -4.45 18.03
N CYS A 341 -22.55 -3.45 18.52
CA CYS A 341 -21.13 -3.58 18.86
C CYS A 341 -20.90 -4.91 19.59
N VAL A 342 -20.18 -5.84 18.95
CA VAL A 342 -19.73 -7.07 19.60
C VAL A 342 -18.57 -6.67 20.49
N ILE A 343 -18.85 -6.43 21.77
CA ILE A 343 -17.83 -6.06 22.74
C ILE A 343 -16.95 -7.29 22.99
N GLU A 344 -15.67 -7.18 22.65
CA GLU A 344 -14.71 -8.24 22.90
C GLU A 344 -14.68 -8.68 24.38
N ASN A 345 -14.39 -9.96 24.61
CA ASN A 345 -14.39 -10.59 25.94
C ASN A 345 -13.54 -9.89 27.02
N SER A 346 -12.55 -9.09 26.62
CA SER A 346 -11.74 -8.29 27.55
C SER A 346 -12.37 -6.94 27.88
N LEU A 347 -12.95 -6.24 26.89
CA LEU A 347 -13.65 -4.97 27.07
C LEU A 347 -14.99 -5.16 27.81
N SER A 348 -15.65 -6.30 27.62
CA SER A 348 -16.90 -6.64 28.30
C SER A 348 -16.74 -6.77 29.82
N LYS A 349 -15.50 -6.94 30.30
CA LYS A 349 -15.17 -6.97 31.74
C LYS A 349 -14.99 -5.58 32.35
N SER A 350 -14.89 -4.52 31.55
CA SER A 350 -14.89 -3.12 32.01
C SER A 350 -16.31 -2.55 31.93
N PRO A 351 -16.97 -2.26 33.07
CA PRO A 351 -18.28 -1.62 33.07
C PRO A 351 -18.23 -0.22 32.45
N LEU A 352 -17.10 0.49 32.59
CA LEU A 352 -16.93 1.83 32.03
C LEU A 352 -16.85 1.79 30.50
N CYS A 353 -15.94 0.99 29.93
CA CYS A 353 -15.79 0.88 28.48
C CYS A 353 -17.08 0.37 27.83
N THR A 354 -17.69 -0.67 28.42
CA THR A 354 -18.95 -1.26 27.94
C THR A 354 -20.05 -0.21 27.87
N ARG A 355 -20.26 0.55 28.95
CA ARG A 355 -21.29 1.60 29.01
C ARG A 355 -21.06 2.69 27.98
N ILE A 356 -19.81 3.13 27.77
CA ILE A 356 -19.48 4.17 26.79
C ILE A 356 -19.68 3.68 25.36
N ILE A 357 -19.19 2.49 25.02
CA ILE A 357 -19.38 1.90 23.68
C ILE A 357 -20.87 1.73 23.36
N GLN A 358 -21.68 1.31 24.34
CA GLN A 358 -23.14 1.18 24.18
C GLN A 358 -23.88 2.53 24.12
N ALA A 359 -23.27 3.60 24.63
CA ALA A 359 -23.85 4.94 24.61
C ALA A 359 -23.59 5.67 23.27
N VAL A 360 -22.58 5.26 22.50
CA VAL A 360 -22.38 5.74 21.12
C VAL A 360 -23.60 5.38 20.29
N ARG A 361 -24.14 6.38 19.59
CA ARG A 361 -25.25 6.21 18.64
C ARG A 361 -24.87 6.90 17.34
N PRO A 362 -25.34 6.42 16.18
CA PRO A 362 -25.24 7.20 14.96
C PRO A 362 -25.93 8.56 15.13
N PRO A 363 -25.38 9.65 14.54
CA PRO A 363 -26.05 10.95 14.53
C PRO A 363 -27.44 10.91 13.89
N ARG A 364 -28.24 11.96 14.12
CA ARG A 364 -29.60 12.05 13.57
C ARG A 364 -29.57 12.11 12.04
N ASP A 365 -30.51 11.43 11.40
CA ASP A 365 -30.70 11.50 9.95
C ASP A 365 -31.30 12.85 9.54
N MET A 366 -30.42 13.84 9.36
CA MET A 366 -30.78 15.18 8.91
C MET A 366 -29.81 15.77 7.88
N ALA A 367 -28.95 14.94 7.31
CA ALA A 367 -27.94 15.37 6.34
C ALA A 367 -28.57 16.09 5.13
N SER A 368 -29.72 15.59 4.63
CA SER A 368 -30.46 16.20 3.52
C SER A 368 -31.02 17.59 3.87
N GLN A 369 -31.50 17.78 5.11
CA GLN A 369 -32.02 19.07 5.57
C GLN A 369 -30.88 20.08 5.78
N ALA A 370 -29.76 19.64 6.35
CA ALA A 370 -28.56 20.45 6.53
C ALA A 370 -27.96 20.86 5.17
N ARG A 371 -27.95 19.95 4.19
CA ARG A 371 -27.56 20.22 2.80
C ARG A 371 -28.44 21.29 2.17
N ALA A 372 -29.76 21.11 2.22
CA ALA A 372 -30.70 22.07 1.67
C ALA A 372 -30.51 23.47 2.28
N LYS A 373 -30.26 23.57 3.59
CA LYS A 373 -29.98 24.85 4.25
C LYS A 373 -28.67 25.50 3.78
N MET A 374 -27.61 24.72 3.58
CA MET A 374 -26.33 25.23 3.08
C MET A 374 -26.40 25.65 1.61
N ASP A 375 -27.18 24.92 0.81
CA ASP A 375 -27.38 25.19 -0.62
C ASP A 375 -28.24 26.45 -0.85
N ASP A 376 -29.13 26.79 0.09
CA ASP A 376 -29.93 28.03 0.04
C ASP A 376 -29.16 29.30 0.46
N LYS A 377 -27.91 29.16 0.93
CA LYS A 377 -27.05 30.33 1.19
C LYS A 377 -26.72 31.06 -0.09
N SER A 378 -26.61 32.39 -0.01
CA SER A 378 -26.37 33.32 -1.14
C SER A 378 -25.00 33.17 -1.84
N LYS A 379 -24.74 31.98 -2.38
CA LYS A 379 -23.53 31.55 -3.09
C LYS A 379 -23.90 30.54 -4.19
N PRO A 380 -23.07 30.37 -5.22
CA PRO A 380 -23.19 29.22 -6.11
C PRO A 380 -23.08 27.89 -5.32
N LEU A 381 -23.77 26.85 -5.79
CA LEU A 381 -23.74 25.52 -5.16
C LEU A 381 -22.30 25.00 -5.07
N GLY A 382 -21.89 24.56 -3.88
CA GLY A 382 -20.56 24.01 -3.62
C GLY A 382 -19.40 25.01 -3.65
N ALA A 383 -19.66 26.32 -3.78
CA ALA A 383 -18.61 27.33 -3.93
C ALA A 383 -17.62 27.41 -2.74
N LEU A 384 -18.01 26.95 -1.54
CA LEU A 384 -17.15 26.92 -0.35
C LEU A 384 -16.51 25.55 -0.10
N GLY A 385 -16.71 24.57 -1.00
CA GLY A 385 -16.03 23.27 -0.98
C GLY A 385 -16.16 22.52 0.36
N LYS A 386 -15.01 22.13 0.94
CA LYS A 386 -14.96 21.35 2.19
C LYS A 386 -15.59 22.04 3.41
N LEU A 387 -15.64 23.37 3.43
CA LEU A 387 -16.32 24.10 4.52
C LEU A 387 -17.83 23.80 4.54
N GLU A 388 -18.45 23.59 3.37
CA GLU A 388 -19.87 23.22 3.32
C GLU A 388 -20.10 21.84 3.92
N ALA A 389 -19.25 20.87 3.57
CA ALA A 389 -19.29 19.52 4.11
C ALA A 389 -19.10 19.52 5.64
N LEU A 390 -18.15 20.30 6.14
CA LEU A 390 -17.85 20.40 7.57
C LEU A 390 -19.02 21.01 8.36
N GLY A 391 -19.63 22.09 7.86
CA GLY A 391 -20.80 22.69 8.51
C GLY A 391 -21.99 21.73 8.58
N ILE A 392 -22.15 20.88 7.56
CA ILE A 392 -23.21 19.87 7.52
C ILE A 392 -22.94 18.70 8.44
N GLN A 393 -21.68 18.24 8.51
CA GLN A 393 -21.29 17.24 9.49
C GLN A 393 -21.56 17.73 10.92
N MET A 394 -21.21 18.99 11.24
CA MET A 394 -21.51 19.58 12.54
C MET A 394 -23.01 19.68 12.82
N ALA A 395 -23.82 20.06 11.82
CA ALA A 395 -25.28 20.07 11.95
C ALA A 395 -25.86 18.68 12.26
N VAL A 396 -25.33 17.65 11.61
CA VAL A 396 -25.72 16.25 11.79
C VAL A 396 -25.33 15.75 13.19
N ILE A 397 -24.08 15.97 13.61
CA ILE A 397 -23.56 15.60 14.93
C ILE A 397 -24.38 16.25 16.05
N GLN A 398 -24.64 17.56 15.94
CA GLN A 398 -25.38 18.31 16.96
C GLN A 398 -26.90 18.12 16.87
N GLY A 399 -27.40 17.48 15.81
CA GLY A 399 -28.84 17.31 15.58
C GLY A 399 -29.58 18.64 15.39
N SER A 400 -28.91 19.64 14.80
CA SER A 400 -29.39 21.03 14.69
C SER A 400 -29.05 21.64 13.33
N LEU A 401 -30.00 22.31 12.68
CA LEU A 401 -29.75 23.13 11.49
C LEU A 401 -29.05 24.45 11.83
N HIS A 402 -28.87 24.75 13.11
CA HIS A 402 -28.11 25.89 13.60
C HIS A 402 -26.95 25.37 14.46
N PRO A 403 -25.94 24.70 13.84
CA PRO A 403 -24.82 24.20 14.61
C PRO A 403 -24.01 25.35 15.19
N GLU A 404 -23.50 25.16 16.40
CA GLU A 404 -22.75 26.17 17.14
C GLU A 404 -21.62 25.52 17.93
N ILE A 405 -20.45 26.15 17.95
CA ILE A 405 -19.28 25.68 18.70
C ILE A 405 -18.91 26.77 19.71
N LYS A 406 -19.25 26.54 21.00
CA LYS A 406 -18.91 27.47 22.09
C LYS A 406 -17.70 27.02 22.89
N GLN A 407 -17.60 25.72 23.11
CA GLN A 407 -16.58 25.09 23.92
C GLN A 407 -15.79 24.12 23.04
N LYS A 408 -14.51 24.45 22.90
CA LYS A 408 -13.52 23.73 22.12
C LYS A 408 -12.47 23.25 23.10
N ALA A 409 -12.09 21.98 23.01
CA ALA A 409 -11.01 21.45 23.82
C ALA A 409 -10.01 20.65 23.01
N ILE A 410 -8.77 20.62 23.46
CA ILE A 410 -7.72 19.74 22.98
C ILE A 410 -7.13 18.97 24.16
N LEU A 411 -7.04 17.65 24.00
CA LEU A 411 -6.33 16.77 24.92
C LEU A 411 -5.07 16.25 24.25
N VAL A 412 -3.91 16.54 24.84
CA VAL A 412 -2.60 16.03 24.38
C VAL A 412 -2.18 14.88 25.26
N PHE A 413 -2.22 13.66 24.73
CA PHE A 413 -1.89 12.45 25.48
C PHE A 413 -0.40 12.12 25.36
N ALA A 414 0.29 11.97 26.48
CA ALA A 414 1.72 11.71 26.51
C ALA A 414 2.07 10.33 27.06
N GLY A 415 2.98 9.61 26.39
CA GLY A 415 3.42 8.28 26.80
C GLY A 415 4.72 7.85 26.12
N ASP A 416 5.58 7.15 26.85
CA ASP A 416 6.84 6.61 26.32
C ASP A 416 6.66 5.18 25.76
N HIS A 417 7.51 4.82 24.81
CA HIS A 417 7.42 3.53 24.11
C HIS A 417 8.66 2.67 24.28
N GLY A 418 8.49 1.40 24.65
CA GLY A 418 9.60 0.45 24.77
C GLY A 418 10.27 0.12 23.44
N VAL A 419 9.58 0.29 22.31
CA VAL A 419 10.19 0.10 20.96
C VAL A 419 11.34 1.08 20.68
N THR A 420 11.50 2.12 21.50
CA THR A 420 12.64 3.05 21.38
C THR A 420 13.98 2.37 21.63
N GLU A 421 14.01 1.25 22.37
CA GLU A 421 15.18 0.39 22.56
C GLU A 421 15.73 -0.15 21.23
N GLU A 422 14.89 -0.27 20.21
CA GLU A 422 15.31 -0.68 18.88
C GLU A 422 16.00 0.43 18.09
N GLY A 423 16.08 1.67 18.58
CA GLY A 423 16.74 2.76 17.84
C GLY A 423 15.91 3.31 16.67
N VAL A 424 14.59 3.37 16.83
CA VAL A 424 13.63 3.82 15.79
C VAL A 424 13.34 5.33 15.80
N SER A 425 13.99 6.11 16.67
CA SER A 425 13.83 7.56 16.81
C SER A 425 15.18 8.27 16.73
N ALA A 426 15.18 9.49 16.19
CA ALA A 426 16.34 10.38 16.19
C ALA A 426 16.56 11.10 17.54
N PHE A 427 15.56 11.08 18.43
CA PHE A 427 15.59 11.79 19.71
C PHE A 427 15.67 10.83 20.90
N PRO A 428 16.36 11.22 21.98
CA PRO A 428 16.36 10.49 23.25
C PRO A 428 14.96 10.39 23.88
N LYS A 429 14.71 9.35 24.66
CA LYS A 429 13.40 9.11 25.30
C LYS A 429 13.00 10.21 26.29
N GLU A 430 13.96 10.90 26.89
CA GLU A 430 13.72 11.95 27.88
C GLU A 430 12.99 13.17 27.28
N VAL A 431 13.01 13.31 25.95
CA VAL A 431 12.34 14.39 25.22
C VAL A 431 10.83 14.38 25.44
N THR A 432 10.20 13.22 25.60
CA THR A 432 8.76 13.14 25.93
C THR A 432 8.45 13.94 27.19
N GLY A 433 9.23 13.72 28.26
CA GLY A 433 9.03 14.41 29.53
C GLY A 433 9.34 15.91 29.48
N GLN A 434 10.36 16.29 28.71
CA GLN A 434 10.73 17.69 28.48
C GLN A 434 9.65 18.45 27.69
N MET A 435 9.05 17.82 26.69
CA MET A 435 7.96 18.42 25.93
C MET A 435 6.68 18.55 26.75
N VAL A 436 6.40 17.60 27.66
CA VAL A 436 5.32 17.78 28.63
C VAL A 436 5.57 19.01 29.50
N ASP A 437 6.78 19.21 30.05
CA ASP A 437 7.08 20.46 30.77
C ASP A 437 6.90 21.69 29.88
N ASN A 438 7.30 21.60 28.59
CA ASN A 438 7.13 22.71 27.64
C ASN A 438 5.66 23.05 27.38
N PHE A 439 4.78 22.04 27.27
CA PHE A 439 3.33 22.25 27.16
C PHE A 439 2.75 22.95 28.39
N LEU A 440 3.19 22.54 29.59
CA LEU A 440 2.73 23.12 30.86
C LEU A 440 3.27 24.54 31.07
N ASN A 441 4.42 24.87 30.46
CA ASN A 441 4.96 26.22 30.41
C ASN A 441 4.43 27.04 29.21
N HIS A 442 3.46 26.52 28.47
CA HIS A 442 2.84 27.14 27.30
C HIS A 442 3.80 27.52 26.16
N GLY A 443 4.90 26.78 26.00
CA GLY A 443 5.98 27.08 25.06
C GLY A 443 5.93 26.34 23.71
N ALA A 444 4.98 25.42 23.50
CA ALA A 444 4.92 24.62 22.26
C ALA A 444 4.00 25.25 21.20
N ALA A 445 4.07 24.73 19.96
CA ALA A 445 3.26 25.20 18.85
C ALA A 445 1.76 25.02 19.10
N ILE A 446 1.37 23.89 19.70
CA ILE A 446 -0.03 23.64 20.07
C ILE A 446 -0.55 24.68 21.08
N ASN A 447 0.28 25.14 22.02
CA ASN A 447 -0.13 26.17 22.98
C ASN A 447 -0.46 27.49 22.28
N VAL A 448 0.34 27.88 21.27
CA VAL A 448 0.11 29.08 20.46
C VAL A 448 -1.22 28.98 19.71
N LEU A 449 -1.49 27.84 19.07
CA LEU A 449 -2.74 27.63 18.32
C LEU A 449 -3.96 27.59 19.26
N CYS A 450 -3.87 26.88 20.38
CA CYS A 450 -4.95 26.83 21.37
C CYS A 450 -5.24 28.23 21.95
N SER A 451 -4.22 29.02 22.26
CA SER A 451 -4.41 30.40 22.72
C SER A 451 -5.05 31.28 21.64
N ARG A 452 -4.60 31.16 20.38
CA ARG A 452 -5.11 31.96 19.26
C ARG A 452 -6.59 31.67 18.95
N TYR A 453 -7.00 30.40 19.03
CA TYR A 453 -8.34 29.93 18.69
C TYR A 453 -9.23 29.72 19.92
N GLU A 454 -8.77 30.14 21.11
CA GLU A 454 -9.51 30.03 22.37
C GLU A 454 -9.98 28.59 22.65
N ILE A 455 -9.07 27.64 22.53
CA ILE A 455 -9.29 26.21 22.77
C ILE A 455 -8.73 25.84 24.14
N GLU A 456 -9.55 25.25 25.02
CA GLU A 456 -9.07 24.73 26.30
C GLU A 456 -8.13 23.54 26.05
N MET A 457 -6.90 23.62 26.52
CA MET A 457 -5.91 22.54 26.36
C MET A 457 -5.60 21.89 27.70
N LYS A 458 -5.59 20.56 27.75
CA LYS A 458 -5.00 19.79 28.86
C LYS A 458 -4.02 18.75 28.32
N VAL A 459 -2.96 18.52 29.09
CA VAL A 459 -2.01 17.43 28.86
C VAL A 459 -2.43 16.25 29.72
N VAL A 460 -2.38 15.04 29.17
CA VAL A 460 -2.72 13.80 29.88
C VAL A 460 -1.50 12.91 29.89
N ASP A 461 -0.88 12.74 31.06
CA ASP A 461 0.22 11.80 31.23
C ASP A 461 -0.35 10.39 31.37
N MET A 462 -0.25 9.62 30.28
CA MET A 462 -0.74 8.24 30.18
C MET A 462 0.34 7.20 30.49
N GLY A 463 1.61 7.57 30.38
CA GLY A 463 2.70 6.63 30.50
C GLY A 463 4.09 7.20 30.32
N VAL A 464 4.34 8.46 30.68
CA VAL A 464 5.67 9.07 30.53
C VAL A 464 6.58 8.57 31.64
N GLU A 465 7.84 8.22 31.36
CA GLU A 465 8.77 7.69 32.37
C GLU A 465 9.05 8.71 33.49
N LYS A 466 9.07 9.99 33.14
CA LYS A 466 9.21 11.10 34.10
C LYS A 466 7.99 11.20 35.02
N THR A 467 8.25 11.43 36.32
CA THR A 467 7.21 11.82 37.29
C THR A 467 7.01 13.33 37.29
N PHE A 468 5.76 13.77 37.21
CA PHE A 468 5.38 15.18 37.26
C PHE A 468 4.73 15.55 38.58
N ALA A 469 4.94 16.79 39.03
CA ALA A 469 4.15 17.38 40.09
C ALA A 469 2.73 17.70 39.57
N PRO A 470 1.71 17.74 40.44
CA PRO A 470 0.37 18.19 40.05
C PRO A 470 0.42 19.59 39.41
N HIS A 471 -0.29 19.76 38.30
CA HIS A 471 -0.39 21.03 37.58
C HIS A 471 -1.84 21.23 37.10
N PRO A 472 -2.40 22.46 37.10
CA PRO A 472 -3.78 22.70 36.67
C PRO A 472 -4.10 22.21 35.26
N ASP A 473 -3.11 22.21 34.38
CA ASP A 473 -3.22 21.76 32.98
C ASP A 473 -2.74 20.33 32.74
N LEU A 474 -2.40 19.59 33.79
CA LEU A 474 -1.95 18.21 33.71
C LEU A 474 -2.96 17.27 34.37
N ILE A 475 -3.40 16.28 33.61
CA ILE A 475 -4.16 15.13 34.10
C ILE A 475 -3.17 13.99 34.31
N LEU A 476 -2.97 13.58 35.56
CA LEU A 476 -2.12 12.45 35.93
C LEU A 476 -2.91 11.15 35.81
N ALA A 477 -2.67 10.40 34.73
CA ALA A 477 -3.40 9.16 34.40
C ALA A 477 -2.43 8.03 33.98
N LYS A 478 -1.22 8.05 34.55
CA LYS A 478 -0.13 7.14 34.20
C LYS A 478 -0.52 5.69 34.49
N VAL A 479 -0.43 4.84 33.47
CA VAL A 479 -0.66 3.39 33.58
C VAL A 479 0.62 2.66 34.02
N ALA A 480 1.74 2.95 33.36
CA ALA A 480 3.08 2.48 33.69
C ALA A 480 4.13 3.45 33.09
N PRO A 481 5.39 3.45 33.56
CA PRO A 481 6.45 4.28 32.97
C PRO A 481 6.93 3.68 31.64
N GLY A 482 6.26 4.07 30.55
CA GLY A 482 6.50 3.55 29.22
C GLY A 482 5.87 2.17 28.95
N THR A 483 5.56 1.89 27.68
CA THR A 483 5.14 0.55 27.24
C THR A 483 6.31 -0.42 27.17
N ARG A 484 6.01 -1.73 27.10
CA ARG A 484 7.03 -2.75 26.79
C ARG A 484 7.41 -2.68 25.32
N ASN A 485 8.56 -3.26 24.98
CA ASN A 485 9.05 -3.28 23.60
C ASN A 485 8.21 -4.25 22.75
N MET A 486 7.37 -3.69 21.88
CA MET A 486 6.48 -4.45 21.00
C MET A 486 7.21 -5.42 20.05
N ALA A 487 8.52 -5.25 19.84
CA ALA A 487 9.34 -6.16 19.03
C ALA A 487 9.69 -7.47 19.75
N LEU A 488 9.47 -7.56 21.06
CA LEU A 488 9.82 -8.72 21.89
C LEU A 488 8.60 -9.36 22.55
N GLU A 489 7.61 -8.55 22.89
CA GLU A 489 6.39 -8.97 23.59
C GLU A 489 5.28 -7.93 23.38
N PRO A 490 4.00 -8.19 23.72
CA PRO A 490 2.96 -7.18 23.58
C PRO A 490 3.26 -5.89 24.37
N ALA A 491 3.01 -4.72 23.77
CA ALA A 491 3.31 -3.41 24.36
C ALA A 491 2.69 -3.20 25.76
N MET A 492 1.51 -3.76 26.00
CA MET A 492 0.84 -3.73 27.29
C MET A 492 0.02 -5.00 27.57
N THR A 493 -0.30 -5.25 28.84
CA THR A 493 -1.21 -6.35 29.22
C THR A 493 -2.66 -5.95 28.94
N ALA A 494 -3.58 -6.93 28.85
CA ALA A 494 -5.00 -6.62 28.66
C ALA A 494 -5.58 -5.71 29.77
N PRO A 495 -5.29 -5.91 31.07
CA PRO A 495 -5.73 -4.98 32.11
C PRO A 495 -5.17 -3.56 31.94
N GLN A 496 -3.91 -3.43 31.51
CA GLN A 496 -3.31 -2.12 31.25
C GLN A 496 -3.96 -1.43 30.03
N ALA A 497 -4.27 -2.16 28.97
CA ALA A 497 -4.98 -1.60 27.81
C ALA A 497 -6.38 -1.10 28.19
N VAL A 498 -7.13 -1.88 28.98
CA VAL A 498 -8.42 -1.46 29.52
C VAL A 498 -8.27 -0.22 30.41
N GLN A 499 -7.30 -0.21 31.32
CA GLN A 499 -7.05 0.95 32.19
C GLN A 499 -6.70 2.21 31.39
N ALA A 500 -5.88 2.08 30.33
CA ALA A 500 -5.52 3.20 29.47
C ALA A 500 -6.73 3.77 28.71
N LEU A 501 -7.61 2.91 28.17
CA LEU A 501 -8.88 3.34 27.58
C LEU A 501 -9.77 4.07 28.59
N GLU A 502 -9.92 3.51 29.80
CA GLU A 502 -10.68 4.14 30.88
C GLU A 502 -10.11 5.50 31.30
N ASN A 503 -8.80 5.64 31.33
CA ASN A 503 -8.12 6.89 31.64
C ASN A 503 -8.39 7.95 30.57
N GLY A 504 -8.39 7.57 29.29
CA GLY A 504 -8.82 8.43 28.19
C GLY A 504 -10.27 8.90 28.31
N ILE A 505 -11.17 7.96 28.62
CA ILE A 505 -12.59 8.24 28.88
C ILE A 505 -12.74 9.26 30.03
N ARG A 506 -12.04 9.03 31.15
CA ARG A 506 -12.08 9.93 32.32
C ARG A 506 -11.47 11.30 32.02
N ALA A 507 -10.41 11.37 31.22
CA ALA A 507 -9.80 12.63 30.83
C ALA A 507 -10.80 13.50 30.06
N PHE A 508 -11.53 12.94 29.09
CA PHE A 508 -12.61 13.65 28.39
C PHE A 508 -13.72 14.13 29.36
N PHE A 509 -14.23 13.25 30.22
CA PHE A 509 -15.28 13.66 31.16
C PHE A 509 -14.83 14.69 32.20
N SER A 510 -13.53 14.77 32.51
CA SER A 510 -13.00 15.80 33.41
C SER A 510 -13.11 17.23 32.86
N ILE A 511 -13.12 17.38 31.53
CA ILE A 511 -13.33 18.67 30.85
C ILE A 511 -14.80 18.85 30.47
N HIS A 512 -15.42 17.84 29.85
CA HIS A 512 -16.81 17.90 29.39
C HIS A 512 -17.81 18.05 30.55
N GLY A 513 -17.50 17.47 31.72
CA GLY A 513 -18.34 17.56 32.91
C GLY A 513 -18.38 18.95 33.56
N LYS A 514 -17.46 19.86 33.21
CA LYS A 514 -17.49 21.26 33.67
C LYS A 514 -18.42 22.08 32.79
N VAL A 515 -18.20 22.01 31.48
CA VAL A 515 -19.02 22.64 30.45
C VAL A 515 -19.05 21.70 29.24
N PRO A 516 -20.22 21.44 28.62
CA PRO A 516 -20.32 20.57 27.47
C PRO A 516 -19.43 21.04 26.31
N VAL A 517 -18.43 20.23 25.97
CA VAL A 517 -17.52 20.43 24.83
C VAL A 517 -18.22 19.95 23.56
N GLN A 518 -18.33 20.81 22.54
CA GLN A 518 -18.96 20.44 21.25
C GLN A 518 -17.97 19.83 20.25
N ILE A 519 -16.69 20.17 20.38
CA ILE A 519 -15.64 19.65 19.51
C ILE A 519 -14.35 19.42 20.31
N LEU A 520 -13.79 18.22 20.18
CA LEU A 520 -12.58 17.76 20.85
C LEU A 520 -11.48 17.50 19.81
N GLY A 521 -10.34 18.17 19.93
CA GLY A 521 -9.14 17.82 19.20
C GLY A 521 -8.25 16.87 20.00
N LEU A 522 -7.57 15.97 19.29
CA LEU A 522 -6.73 14.94 19.89
C LEU A 522 -5.29 15.13 19.46
N GLY A 523 -4.42 15.37 20.43
CA GLY A 523 -2.98 15.46 20.26
C GLY A 523 -2.25 14.36 21.01
N GLU A 524 -0.96 14.24 20.72
CA GLU A 524 -0.10 13.22 21.30
C GLU A 524 1.30 13.78 21.56
N MET A 525 2.05 13.09 22.43
CA MET A 525 3.48 13.28 22.57
C MET A 525 4.13 11.99 23.04
N GLY A 526 5.03 11.43 22.26
CA GLY A 526 5.73 10.21 22.65
C GLY A 526 6.88 9.85 21.73
N ILE A 527 8.09 9.74 22.27
CA ILE A 527 9.20 9.22 21.47
C ILE A 527 8.95 7.74 21.13
N GLY A 528 9.03 7.42 19.84
CA GLY A 528 8.80 6.07 19.30
C GLY A 528 7.37 5.78 18.84
N ASN A 529 6.40 6.64 19.15
CA ASN A 529 4.99 6.37 18.85
C ASN A 529 4.64 6.36 17.35
N THR A 530 5.42 7.04 16.51
CA THR A 530 5.26 6.94 15.04
C THR A 530 5.50 5.51 14.54
N THR A 531 6.37 4.73 15.20
CA THR A 531 6.58 3.30 14.90
C THR A 531 5.34 2.50 15.29
N SER A 532 4.79 2.74 16.49
CA SER A 532 3.54 2.13 16.97
C SER A 532 2.38 2.45 16.02
N ALA A 533 2.17 3.72 15.68
CA ALA A 533 1.13 4.16 14.75
C ALA A 533 1.27 3.52 13.36
N SER A 534 2.50 3.47 12.82
CA SER A 534 2.77 2.82 11.53
C SER A 534 2.46 1.32 11.56
N ALA A 535 2.83 0.63 12.66
CA ALA A 535 2.57 -0.79 12.82
C ALA A 535 1.05 -1.08 12.92
N ILE A 536 0.31 -0.29 13.71
CA ILE A 536 -1.15 -0.38 13.80
C ILE A 536 -1.80 -0.21 12.44
N ILE A 537 -1.47 0.86 11.73
CA ILE A 537 -2.07 1.15 10.42
C ILE A 537 -1.72 0.07 9.41
N SER A 538 -0.47 -0.42 9.40
CA SER A 538 -0.04 -1.51 8.54
C SER A 538 -0.80 -2.81 8.83
N ALA A 539 -0.99 -3.15 10.11
CA ALA A 539 -1.76 -4.33 10.53
C ALA A 539 -3.22 -4.26 10.04
N VAL A 540 -3.88 -3.12 10.21
CA VAL A 540 -5.32 -2.97 9.89
C VAL A 540 -5.56 -2.82 8.38
N THR A 541 -4.78 -1.97 7.71
CA THR A 541 -5.04 -1.60 6.31
C THR A 541 -4.35 -2.52 5.31
N GLY A 542 -3.38 -3.31 5.75
CA GLY A 542 -2.59 -4.21 4.90
C GLY A 542 -1.54 -3.50 4.04
N ILE A 543 -1.33 -2.18 4.18
CA ILE A 543 -0.19 -1.52 3.53
C ILE A 543 1.12 -2.09 4.08
N SER A 544 2.13 -2.22 3.22
CA SER A 544 3.44 -2.75 3.66
C SER A 544 4.09 -1.87 4.72
N PRO A 545 4.93 -2.43 5.62
CA PRO A 545 5.72 -1.64 6.57
C PRO A 545 6.56 -0.54 5.92
N ALA A 546 7.03 -0.75 4.68
CA ALA A 546 7.78 0.25 3.92
C ALA A 546 6.90 1.42 3.42
N GLN A 547 5.60 1.20 3.26
CA GLN A 547 4.63 2.27 2.99
C GLN A 547 4.17 2.96 4.27
N ALA A 548 4.02 2.19 5.35
CA ALA A 548 3.56 2.71 6.63
C ALA A 548 4.65 3.55 7.33
N ALA A 549 5.90 3.11 7.29
CA ALA A 549 7.00 3.83 7.90
C ALA A 549 7.26 5.14 7.16
N GLY A 550 7.09 6.27 7.86
CA GLY A 550 7.67 7.53 7.46
C GLY A 550 8.77 8.00 8.41
N ARG A 551 9.29 9.19 8.11
CA ARG A 551 10.48 9.74 8.77
C ARG A 551 10.19 10.21 10.19
N GLY A 552 8.94 10.39 10.58
CA GLY A 552 8.55 10.88 11.90
C GLY A 552 9.33 12.12 12.29
N THR A 553 10.09 12.02 13.38
CA THR A 553 10.94 13.09 13.94
C THR A 553 12.12 13.51 13.05
N GLY A 554 12.29 12.90 11.87
CA GLY A 554 13.29 13.31 10.88
C GLY A 554 14.44 12.31 10.71
N VAL A 555 14.19 11.01 10.88
CA VAL A 555 15.23 9.99 10.67
C VAL A 555 15.79 10.01 9.25
N ASP A 556 17.07 9.68 9.11
CA ASP A 556 17.75 9.55 7.82
C ASP A 556 17.28 8.29 7.07
N ASN A 557 17.87 8.02 5.90
CA ASN A 557 17.49 6.84 5.12
C ASN A 557 17.76 5.52 5.86
N LYS A 558 18.82 5.47 6.67
CA LYS A 558 19.19 4.28 7.44
C LYS A 558 18.19 4.05 8.57
N GLY A 559 17.82 5.10 9.30
CA GLY A 559 16.80 5.06 10.33
C GLY A 559 15.42 4.70 9.77
N LEU A 560 15.06 5.15 8.57
CA LEU A 560 13.81 4.76 7.91
C LEU A 560 13.80 3.27 7.52
N SER A 561 14.89 2.76 6.95
CA SER A 561 15.04 1.33 6.64
C SER A 561 14.97 0.48 7.91
N HIS A 562 15.70 0.86 8.95
CA HIS A 562 15.71 0.17 10.23
C HIS A 562 14.31 0.16 10.88
N LYS A 563 13.61 1.29 10.90
CA LYS A 563 12.24 1.39 11.38
C LYS A 563 11.29 0.48 10.59
N THR A 564 11.45 0.41 9.27
CA THR A 564 10.68 -0.49 8.41
C THR A 564 10.91 -1.96 8.79
N GLU A 565 12.16 -2.35 9.03
CA GLU A 565 12.53 -3.70 9.48
C GLU A 565 11.94 -4.03 10.86
N VAL A 566 11.98 -3.07 11.80
CA VAL A 566 11.38 -3.24 13.12
C VAL A 566 9.86 -3.43 13.02
N ILE A 567 9.16 -2.62 12.23
CA ILE A 567 7.71 -2.76 12.03
C ILE A 567 7.38 -4.11 11.40
N GLN A 568 8.13 -4.52 10.36
CA GLN A 568 7.93 -5.83 9.72
C GLN A 568 8.09 -6.97 10.72
N ARG A 569 9.20 -6.97 11.49
CA ARG A 569 9.46 -7.99 12.52
C ARG A 569 8.36 -8.05 13.58
N VAL A 570 7.85 -6.89 14.00
CA VAL A 570 6.75 -6.81 14.97
C VAL A 570 5.47 -7.45 14.41
N LEU A 571 5.10 -7.14 13.17
CA LEU A 571 3.88 -7.71 12.54
C LEU A 571 4.01 -9.22 12.32
N ASP A 572 5.17 -9.68 11.88
CA ASP A 572 5.45 -11.09 11.67
C ASP A 572 5.43 -11.88 12.98
N PHE A 573 5.88 -11.26 14.09
CA PHE A 573 5.93 -11.90 15.39
C PHE A 573 4.55 -12.13 16.03
N HIS A 574 3.61 -11.18 15.88
CA HIS A 574 2.34 -11.20 16.63
C HIS A 574 1.15 -11.82 15.88
N HIS A 575 1.17 -11.94 14.55
CA HIS A 575 0.09 -12.54 13.74
C HIS A 575 -1.33 -12.06 14.11
N LEU A 576 -1.53 -10.74 14.15
CA LEU A 576 -2.76 -10.13 14.64
C LEU A 576 -3.91 -10.26 13.64
N ASP A 577 -5.14 -10.41 14.17
CA ASP A 577 -6.37 -10.26 13.40
C ASP A 577 -6.61 -8.77 13.10
N PRO A 578 -6.64 -8.33 11.82
CA PRO A 578 -6.80 -6.92 11.46
C PRO A 578 -8.11 -6.28 11.93
N GLU A 579 -9.13 -7.09 12.22
CA GLU A 579 -10.44 -6.60 12.68
C GLU A 579 -10.52 -6.50 14.22
N ASN A 580 -9.54 -7.05 14.95
CA ASN A 580 -9.50 -7.02 16.41
C ASN A 580 -8.79 -5.75 16.92
N GLY A 581 -9.54 -4.65 16.99
CA GLY A 581 -8.99 -3.36 17.42
C GLY A 581 -8.39 -3.37 18.83
N PHE A 582 -8.96 -4.13 19.78
CA PHE A 582 -8.45 -4.14 21.15
C PHE A 582 -7.11 -4.89 21.27
N ASP A 583 -6.96 -6.04 20.60
CA ASP A 583 -5.74 -6.82 20.62
C ASP A 583 -4.61 -6.14 19.84
N ILE A 584 -4.92 -5.47 18.73
CA ILE A 584 -3.98 -4.61 18.02
C ILE A 584 -3.48 -3.50 18.94
N LEU A 585 -4.38 -2.79 19.64
CA LEU A 585 -4.00 -1.73 20.59
C LEU A 585 -3.11 -2.26 21.71
N ARG A 586 -3.50 -3.38 22.33
CA ARG A 586 -2.76 -4.03 23.41
C ARG A 586 -1.35 -4.44 22.97
N THR A 587 -1.20 -4.86 21.73
CA THR A 587 0.03 -5.48 21.23
C THR A 587 0.97 -4.47 20.60
N LEU A 588 0.44 -3.57 19.76
CA LEU A 588 1.22 -2.63 18.95
C LEU A 588 1.13 -1.18 19.43
N GLY A 589 0.21 -0.86 20.35
CA GLY A 589 -0.12 0.50 20.75
C GLY A 589 0.77 1.12 21.83
N GLY A 590 0.46 2.38 22.12
CA GLY A 590 0.95 3.16 23.25
C GLY A 590 -0.14 3.44 24.27
N PHE A 591 0.22 3.74 25.53
CA PHE A 591 -0.77 4.14 26.52
C PHE A 591 -1.49 5.43 26.11
N GLU A 592 -0.79 6.34 25.44
CA GLU A 592 -1.35 7.56 24.88
C GLU A 592 -2.28 7.30 23.69
N LEU A 593 -1.97 6.33 22.83
CA LEU A 593 -2.90 5.91 21.76
C LEU A 593 -4.18 5.31 22.34
N ALA A 594 -4.06 4.50 23.41
CA ALA A 594 -5.22 3.97 24.13
C ALA A 594 -6.04 5.09 24.80
N GLY A 595 -5.38 6.09 25.37
CA GLY A 595 -6.03 7.29 25.90
C GLY A 595 -6.80 8.07 24.84
N ILE A 596 -6.20 8.28 23.66
CA ILE A 596 -6.85 8.93 22.52
C ILE A 596 -8.08 8.13 22.07
N ALA A 597 -7.96 6.81 21.94
CA ALA A 597 -9.09 5.95 21.56
C ALA A 597 -10.23 6.01 22.59
N GLY A 598 -9.90 5.99 23.89
CA GLY A 598 -10.88 6.11 24.97
C GLY A 598 -11.60 7.47 24.98
N ALA A 599 -10.86 8.56 24.79
CA ALA A 599 -11.43 9.91 24.71
C ALA A 599 -12.30 10.08 23.46
N THR A 600 -11.92 9.46 22.34
CA THR A 600 -12.72 9.44 21.10
C THR A 600 -14.08 8.76 21.33
N LEU A 601 -14.08 7.57 21.93
CA LEU A 601 -15.31 6.84 22.25
C LEU A 601 -16.21 7.63 23.21
N ALA A 602 -15.63 8.25 24.24
CA ALA A 602 -16.36 9.07 25.21
C ALA A 602 -16.97 10.32 24.57
N ALA A 603 -16.22 11.02 23.71
CA ALA A 603 -16.71 12.19 23.00
C ALA A 603 -17.86 11.84 22.05
N ALA A 604 -17.70 10.79 21.25
CA ALA A 604 -18.77 10.32 20.36
C ALA A 604 -20.04 9.92 21.15
N SER A 605 -19.90 9.31 22.34
CA SER A 605 -21.04 8.95 23.19
C SER A 605 -21.83 10.14 23.72
N GLU A 606 -21.22 11.32 23.77
CA GLU A 606 -21.85 12.58 24.21
C GLU A 606 -22.23 13.49 23.02
N GLY A 607 -22.18 12.99 21.79
CA GLY A 607 -22.49 13.78 20.60
C GLY A 607 -21.47 14.89 20.30
N CYS A 608 -20.23 14.75 20.82
CA CYS A 608 -19.14 15.69 20.60
C CYS A 608 -18.37 15.30 19.32
N ALA A 609 -18.09 16.27 18.45
CA ALA A 609 -17.27 16.05 17.27
C ALA A 609 -15.80 15.82 17.68
N VAL A 610 -15.09 14.94 16.96
CA VAL A 610 -13.73 14.55 17.30
C VAL A 610 -12.79 14.84 16.13
N VAL A 611 -11.78 15.66 16.36
CA VAL A 611 -10.79 16.04 15.35
C VAL A 611 -9.48 15.28 15.60
N LEU A 612 -9.17 14.37 14.69
CA LEU A 612 -7.90 13.66 14.63
C LEU A 612 -6.84 14.60 14.05
N ASP A 613 -5.66 14.66 14.67
CA ASP A 613 -4.53 15.46 14.19
C ASP A 613 -3.76 14.80 13.02
N GLY A 614 -2.56 14.28 13.29
CA GLY A 614 -1.69 13.62 12.31
C GLY A 614 -1.79 12.08 12.33
N VAL A 615 -0.72 11.41 11.91
CA VAL A 615 -0.69 9.95 11.74
C VAL A 615 -0.95 9.17 13.04
N ILE A 616 -0.49 9.67 14.19
CA ILE A 616 -0.58 8.95 15.47
C ILE A 616 -1.99 9.01 16.05
N SER A 617 -2.58 10.19 16.13
CA SER A 617 -4.00 10.33 16.51
C SER A 617 -4.92 9.63 15.51
N THR A 618 -4.57 9.60 14.23
CA THR A 618 -5.32 8.85 13.21
C THR A 618 -5.24 7.34 13.46
N ALA A 619 -4.08 6.80 13.84
CA ALA A 619 -3.95 5.39 14.23
C ALA A 619 -4.81 5.07 15.47
N ALA A 620 -4.82 5.93 16.48
CA ALA A 620 -5.68 5.76 17.65
C ALA A 620 -7.18 5.89 17.32
N GLY A 621 -7.56 6.81 16.44
CA GLY A 621 -8.92 6.93 15.92
C GLY A 621 -9.36 5.70 15.14
N LEU A 622 -8.45 5.09 14.36
CA LEU A 622 -8.68 3.82 13.65
C LEU A 622 -8.94 2.68 14.63
N ILE A 623 -8.19 2.59 15.74
CA ILE A 623 -8.47 1.63 16.81
C ILE A 623 -9.85 1.86 17.41
N ALA A 624 -10.20 3.11 17.74
CA ALA A 624 -11.53 3.43 18.26
C ALA A 624 -12.64 3.03 17.27
N TYR A 625 -12.42 3.23 15.98
CA TYR A 625 -13.36 2.86 14.91
C TYR A 625 -13.53 1.35 14.79
N LEU A 626 -12.45 0.57 14.91
CA LEU A 626 -12.54 -0.90 14.95
C LEU A 626 -13.32 -1.38 16.17
N ILE A 627 -13.14 -0.74 17.33
CA ILE A 627 -13.88 -1.06 18.56
C ILE A 627 -15.36 -0.69 18.43
N CYS A 628 -15.67 0.47 17.85
CA CYS A 628 -17.03 0.98 17.69
C CYS A 628 -17.19 1.73 16.35
N PRO A 629 -17.61 1.04 15.27
CA PRO A 629 -17.71 1.66 13.95
C PRO A 629 -18.67 2.86 13.86
N ASP A 630 -19.67 2.91 14.75
CA ASP A 630 -20.68 3.98 14.80
C ASP A 630 -20.07 5.36 15.14
N ILE A 631 -18.82 5.42 15.61
CA ILE A 631 -18.14 6.71 15.83
C ILE A 631 -17.78 7.44 14.54
N ARG A 632 -17.81 6.77 13.37
CA ARG A 632 -17.29 7.33 12.11
C ARG A 632 -17.83 8.72 11.81
N GLU A 633 -19.12 8.95 11.98
CA GLU A 633 -19.74 10.25 11.65
C GLU A 633 -19.27 11.39 12.58
N TYR A 634 -18.73 11.07 13.76
CA TYR A 634 -18.16 12.03 14.70
C TYR A 634 -16.71 12.40 14.37
N LEU A 635 -16.01 11.59 13.57
CA LEU A 635 -14.61 11.79 13.26
C LEU A 635 -14.41 12.84 12.15
N ILE A 636 -13.49 13.76 12.39
CA ILE A 636 -13.00 14.77 11.46
C ILE A 636 -11.48 14.58 11.36
N SER A 637 -10.94 14.51 10.15
CA SER A 637 -9.49 14.51 9.95
C SER A 637 -8.98 15.94 9.87
N GLY A 638 -8.12 16.34 10.80
CA GLY A 638 -7.65 17.70 10.93
C GLY A 638 -6.79 18.13 9.74
N HIS A 639 -5.66 17.46 9.54
CA HIS A 639 -4.78 17.76 8.41
C HIS A 639 -4.24 16.52 7.70
N GLN A 640 -3.85 16.71 6.44
CA GLN A 640 -3.06 15.77 5.67
C GLN A 640 -1.60 15.84 6.14
N SER A 641 -1.17 14.79 6.82
CA SER A 641 0.23 14.53 7.14
C SER A 641 0.97 14.08 5.88
N VAL A 642 2.26 14.35 5.85
CA VAL A 642 3.18 13.83 4.81
C VAL A 642 3.43 12.32 4.95
N GLU A 643 2.97 11.70 6.04
CA GLU A 643 3.11 10.27 6.33
C GLU A 643 2.04 9.45 5.59
N LYS A 644 2.45 8.61 4.64
CA LYS A 644 1.54 7.79 3.80
C LYS A 644 0.65 6.84 4.60
N ALA A 645 1.06 6.42 5.80
CA ALA A 645 0.23 5.63 6.69
C ALA A 645 -1.09 6.34 6.99
N GLN A 646 -1.07 7.66 7.22
CA GLN A 646 -2.30 8.39 7.54
C GLN A 646 -3.30 8.31 6.39
N GLU A 647 -2.85 8.48 5.14
CA GLU A 647 -3.70 8.38 3.95
C GLU A 647 -4.44 7.03 3.89
N ALA A 648 -3.73 5.92 4.16
CA ALA A 648 -4.34 4.59 4.18
C ALA A 648 -5.38 4.43 5.30
N ALA A 649 -5.09 4.95 6.50
CA ALA A 649 -6.02 4.89 7.63
C ALA A 649 -7.27 5.75 7.40
N LEU A 650 -7.10 6.96 6.82
CA LEU A 650 -8.21 7.83 6.44
C LEU A 650 -9.07 7.19 5.36
N ALA A 651 -8.45 6.60 4.33
CA ALA A 651 -9.17 5.86 3.29
C ALA A 651 -9.96 4.68 3.86
N TYR A 652 -9.38 3.92 4.80
CA TYR A 652 -10.06 2.79 5.47
C TYR A 652 -11.31 3.24 6.24
N MET A 653 -11.25 4.40 6.91
CA MET A 653 -12.40 4.99 7.60
C MET A 653 -13.30 5.81 6.66
N GLY A 654 -12.92 6.05 5.41
CA GLY A 654 -13.64 6.93 4.50
C GLY A 654 -13.64 8.40 4.93
N LEU A 655 -12.56 8.88 5.56
CA LEU A 655 -12.38 10.26 6.00
C LEU A 655 -11.53 11.06 5.02
N GLU A 656 -11.79 12.36 4.91
CA GLU A 656 -10.95 13.30 4.16
C GLU A 656 -10.35 14.35 5.09
N PRO A 657 -9.07 14.72 4.92
CA PRO A 657 -8.45 15.78 5.72
C PRO A 657 -9.03 17.16 5.39
N VAL A 658 -9.26 17.98 6.42
CA VAL A 658 -9.76 19.35 6.28
C VAL A 658 -8.68 20.29 5.74
N VAL A 659 -7.45 20.15 6.24
CA VAL A 659 -6.32 21.03 5.92
C VAL A 659 -5.20 20.27 5.22
N ASP A 660 -4.52 20.86 4.25
CA ASP A 660 -3.25 20.36 3.71
C ASP A 660 -2.21 21.47 3.70
N LEU A 661 -1.27 21.41 4.64
CA LEU A 661 -0.16 22.35 4.81
C LEU A 661 1.20 21.63 4.84
N GLY A 662 1.24 20.34 4.50
CA GLY A 662 2.47 19.53 4.62
C GLY A 662 3.02 19.43 6.05
N MET A 663 2.15 19.53 7.06
CA MET A 663 2.53 19.46 8.47
C MET A 663 2.90 18.03 8.89
N ARG A 664 3.74 17.91 9.92
CA ARG A 664 4.18 16.62 10.50
C ARG A 664 4.64 16.71 11.95
N LEU A 665 4.20 17.75 12.67
CA LEU A 665 4.63 17.99 14.05
C LEU A 665 3.92 17.05 15.03
N GLY A 666 2.60 16.89 14.87
CA GLY A 666 1.76 16.21 15.86
C GLY A 666 1.24 17.20 16.90
N GLU A 667 1.17 16.75 18.16
CA GLU A 667 0.74 17.53 19.32
C GLU A 667 -0.73 18.01 19.30
N GLY A 668 -1.51 17.74 18.25
CA GLY A 668 -2.86 18.29 18.09
C GLY A 668 -2.91 19.54 17.21
N THR A 669 -1.81 19.89 16.53
CA THR A 669 -1.70 21.19 15.84
C THR A 669 -2.59 21.33 14.61
N GLY A 670 -2.68 20.30 13.76
CA GLY A 670 -3.64 20.24 12.67
C GLY A 670 -5.08 20.10 13.17
N ALA A 671 -5.30 19.44 14.32
CA ALA A 671 -6.61 19.41 14.96
C ALA A 671 -7.07 20.82 15.39
N ALA A 672 -6.19 21.63 15.97
CA ALA A 672 -6.50 23.02 16.35
C ALA A 672 -6.92 23.88 15.13
N LEU A 673 -6.23 23.73 14.00
CA LEU A 673 -6.58 24.42 12.75
C LEU A 673 -7.97 24.00 12.24
N ALA A 674 -8.25 22.69 12.24
CA ALA A 674 -9.52 22.19 11.75
C ALA A 674 -10.71 22.52 12.69
N ILE A 675 -10.47 22.69 14.00
CA ILE A 675 -11.48 23.18 14.95
C ILE A 675 -11.92 24.60 14.58
N ASP A 676 -10.99 25.50 14.29
CA ASP A 676 -11.31 26.88 13.87
C ASP A 676 -12.08 26.90 12.53
N LEU A 677 -11.70 26.04 11.58
CA LEU A 677 -12.44 25.89 10.33
C LEU A 677 -13.84 25.28 10.53
N ALA A 678 -14.01 24.38 11.49
CA ALA A 678 -15.33 23.83 11.85
C ALA A 678 -16.24 24.90 12.46
N GLU A 679 -15.69 25.74 13.34
CA GLU A 679 -16.42 26.89 13.89
C GLU A 679 -16.80 27.86 12.77
N THR A 680 -15.85 28.19 11.88
CA THR A 680 -16.10 29.02 10.70
C THR A 680 -17.21 28.43 9.82
N ALA A 681 -17.21 27.13 9.58
CA ALA A 681 -18.24 26.44 8.80
C ALA A 681 -19.63 26.50 9.47
N CYS A 682 -19.70 26.34 10.79
CA CYS A 682 -20.94 26.52 11.55
C CYS A 682 -21.47 27.94 11.40
N ARG A 683 -20.61 28.95 11.54
CA ARG A 683 -20.97 30.37 11.39
C ARG A 683 -21.41 30.71 9.97
N ILE A 684 -20.78 30.16 8.94
CA ILE A 684 -21.25 30.29 7.55
C ILE A 684 -22.67 29.73 7.41
N MET A 685 -22.94 28.55 7.98
CA MET A 685 -24.28 27.96 7.92
C MET A 685 -25.34 28.80 8.67
N THR A 686 -24.97 29.48 9.75
CA THR A 686 -25.94 30.19 10.61
C THR A 686 -26.07 31.68 10.33
N GLU A 687 -24.98 32.36 9.98
CA GLU A 687 -24.92 33.83 9.84
C GLU A 687 -25.00 34.30 8.37
N MET A 688 -24.59 33.48 7.39
CA MET A 688 -24.68 33.88 5.98
C MET A 688 -26.14 33.96 5.55
N ALA A 689 -26.54 35.04 4.88
CA ALA A 689 -27.91 35.23 4.41
C ALA A 689 -28.30 34.21 3.32
N SER A 690 -29.57 33.78 3.32
CA SER A 690 -30.14 33.03 2.19
C SER A 690 -30.34 33.91 0.96
N PHE A 691 -30.65 33.29 -0.19
CA PHE A 691 -31.05 34.04 -1.40
C PHE A 691 -32.25 34.96 -1.14
N ASP A 692 -33.24 34.47 -0.39
CA ASP A 692 -34.46 35.22 -0.08
C ASP A 692 -34.18 36.40 0.88
N GLU A 693 -33.37 36.18 1.92
CA GLU A 693 -32.95 37.21 2.88
C GLU A 693 -32.10 38.30 2.20
N ALA A 694 -31.21 37.91 1.28
CA ALA A 694 -30.35 38.83 0.54
C ALA A 694 -31.03 39.50 -0.66
N LYS A 695 -32.28 39.12 -0.99
CA LYS A 695 -33.01 39.58 -2.19
C LYS A 695 -32.26 39.32 -3.51
N ILE A 696 -31.55 38.20 -3.60
CA ILE A 696 -30.80 37.81 -4.79
C ILE A 696 -31.64 36.85 -5.63
N SER A 697 -31.77 37.13 -6.93
CA SER A 697 -32.49 36.26 -7.86
C SER A 697 -31.77 34.92 -8.02
N ARG A 698 -32.52 33.81 -7.92
CA ARG A 698 -31.99 32.47 -8.22
C ARG A 698 -31.76 32.34 -9.73
N SER A 699 -30.63 31.76 -10.16
CA SER A 699 -30.40 31.44 -11.57
C SER A 699 -31.50 30.48 -12.07
N PRO A 700 -32.02 30.64 -13.30
CA PRO A 700 -32.93 29.66 -13.88
C PRO A 700 -32.23 28.29 -13.95
N SER A 701 -32.90 27.27 -13.44
CA SER A 701 -32.45 25.87 -13.38
C SER A 701 -32.18 25.29 -14.76
#